data_AF-A0A2C9XNT7-F1
#
_entry.id   AF-A0A2C9XNT7-F1
#
_cell.length_a   1.000
_cell.length_b   1.000
_cell.length_c   1.000
_cell.angle_alpha   90.00
_cell.angle_beta   90.00
_cell.angle_gamma   90.00
#
_symmetry.space_group_name_H-M   'P 1'
#
loop_
_entity.id
_entity.type
_entity.pdbx_description
1 polymer ?
#
loop_
_entity_poly.entity_id
_entity_poly.type
_entity_poly.pdbx_seq_one_letter_code
_entity_poly.pdbx_strand_id
1 'polypeptide(L)'
;MMENFSLTEDRRFTSIEKQMIWQKPDSHRTSIEEKRIASEIKANWHDPEMKISNVLLEGDAGSGKTQLAKALSHDLQLPYTKVTCFADMDKSDVFGALLPVVDSSQEEDQELFEAIYQTETLDAVLQLIQQHYGLTPEGAKRKLAQLVQRIEENQESSLHYNYYPSEIVRAIEKGYLLEIQEPTVIRDASVLVALNSALEPNGLLNLPTGVIRRHPDCVIVITTNRNYQGNRPLNESLRDRMQHAEKMDLPDLGVMVERAISKTSVNEPELLHKMAEIIRLLDQTAKANAIKGVAGMRSYFYWVNTMKQGQNLLQSLYPKVLYKLTTDSDELQILMEALTESNLLIELEALLRNETHQKRLARISQTKGRTISQEEAEDRQIESLAAETNSLQSEGTFEEKIEEESKPSMEETSTTFPVSEKERSQEVEGHHQKEYAEETEDKSDKMSASDMEAYDQAIKRELNKEARQLMKGTIHEKEGMILHRPKFTPNDPEAKDIRQEVLPVVESLSRQILDLLDNEDGVSYQKGKYEGQRFNATRIAYGDLRYFDKKNPPHEQPSLAVAIRIDESGSMIRDERMMAAKKAAIAVAAFAQRVDIPLMIYGDTADVSAREKTSVFSYKEFTDTYHWLDDKLVTMKPRQNNRDGAVIRLVAEKLSQQTATTKLLINISDGQPKALPDYTGAKAKKDIQEVLADYERQEIVFVSAAIGQDKQEIKGIYGDNRFIDITDLNDFPKQMIQLISRYL
;
A
#
# COMPACT_ATOMS: atom_id res chain seq x y z
N MET A 1 7.68 37.74 -31.62
CA MET A 1 6.56 38.33 -30.85
C MET A 1 6.06 37.26 -29.90
N MET A 2 5.68 37.59 -28.67
CA MET A 2 4.94 36.65 -27.82
C MET A 2 3.52 36.54 -28.40
N GLU A 3 3.10 35.33 -28.75
CA GLU A 3 1.72 35.08 -29.19
C GLU A 3 0.82 35.16 -27.95
N ASN A 4 -0.14 36.08 -27.96
CA ASN A 4 -1.10 36.21 -26.88
C ASN A 4 -2.16 35.11 -27.01
N PHE A 5 -2.12 34.11 -26.13
CA PHE A 5 -3.09 33.01 -26.11
C PHE A 5 -4.27 33.25 -25.15
N SER A 6 -4.40 34.46 -24.57
CA SER A 6 -5.51 34.83 -23.68
C SER A 6 -6.87 34.49 -24.29
N LEU A 7 -7.72 33.87 -23.47
CA LEU A 7 -9.05 33.36 -23.83
C LEU A 7 -10.20 34.20 -23.27
N THR A 8 -9.96 34.99 -22.22
CA THR A 8 -11.01 35.62 -21.40
C THR A 8 -10.73 37.10 -21.16
N GLU A 9 -10.46 37.87 -22.23
CA GLU A 9 -10.12 39.30 -22.15
C GLU A 9 -11.26 40.16 -21.57
N ASP A 10 -12.52 39.75 -21.73
CA ASP A 10 -13.70 40.43 -21.16
C ASP A 10 -13.96 40.10 -19.67
N ARG A 11 -13.25 39.11 -19.10
CA ARG A 11 -13.60 38.53 -17.79
C ARG A 11 -12.89 39.24 -16.63
N ARG A 12 -13.68 39.72 -15.65
CA ARG A 12 -13.15 40.37 -14.45
C ARG A 12 -12.87 39.38 -13.33
N PHE A 13 -11.62 38.97 -13.19
CA PHE A 13 -11.13 38.18 -12.05
C PHE A 13 -10.97 39.04 -10.79
N THR A 14 -11.29 38.47 -9.63
CA THR A 14 -10.99 38.99 -8.30
C THR A 14 -9.48 39.05 -8.03
N SER A 15 -9.06 39.77 -6.98
CA SER A 15 -7.64 39.85 -6.60
C SER A 15 -7.03 38.48 -6.29
N ILE A 16 -7.82 37.56 -5.71
CA ILE A 16 -7.37 36.20 -5.37
C ILE A 16 -7.25 35.36 -6.64
N GLU A 17 -8.25 35.39 -7.54
CA GLU A 17 -8.20 34.68 -8.83
C GLU A 17 -7.02 35.13 -9.71
N LYS A 18 -6.68 36.43 -9.69
CA LYS A 18 -5.49 36.94 -10.39
C LYS A 18 -4.17 36.39 -9.83
N GLN A 19 -4.10 36.11 -8.52
CA GLN A 19 -2.94 35.46 -7.91
C GLN A 19 -2.87 33.95 -8.22
N MET A 20 -4.01 33.32 -8.56
CA MET A 20 -4.05 31.93 -9.03
C MET A 20 -3.60 31.77 -10.50
N ILE A 21 -3.56 32.84 -11.30
CA ILE A 21 -2.99 32.77 -12.65
C ILE A 21 -1.48 32.56 -12.52
N TRP A 22 -1.00 31.41 -12.98
CA TRP A 22 0.40 31.05 -12.81
C TRP A 22 1.33 32.01 -13.58
N GLN A 23 2.46 32.37 -12.96
CA GLN A 23 3.48 33.21 -13.57
C GLN A 23 4.65 32.34 -14.02
N LYS A 24 5.07 32.48 -15.28
CA LYS A 24 6.22 31.75 -15.84
C LYS A 24 7.51 32.24 -15.16
N PRO A 25 8.27 31.37 -14.46
CA PRO A 25 9.57 31.74 -13.92
C PRO A 25 10.59 31.89 -15.06
N ASP A 26 11.64 32.69 -14.87
CA ASP A 26 12.70 32.93 -15.86
C ASP A 26 13.41 31.65 -16.35
N SER A 27 13.31 30.56 -15.58
CA SER A 27 13.85 29.24 -15.92
C SER A 27 12.94 28.39 -16.81
N HIS A 28 11.71 28.83 -17.10
CA HIS A 28 10.76 28.13 -17.97
C HIS A 28 11.14 28.31 -19.44
N ARG A 29 11.20 27.19 -20.18
CA ARG A 29 11.44 27.18 -21.63
C ARG A 29 10.22 26.62 -22.32
N THR A 30 9.45 27.53 -22.92
CA THR A 30 8.22 27.23 -23.66
C THR A 30 8.47 26.15 -24.70
N SER A 31 7.72 25.06 -24.59
CA SER A 31 7.88 23.89 -25.46
C SER A 31 7.06 24.01 -26.75
N ILE A 32 7.28 23.11 -27.70
CA ILE A 32 6.52 23.07 -28.96
C ILE A 32 5.09 22.58 -28.68
N GLU A 33 4.97 21.62 -27.77
CA GLU A 33 3.72 21.02 -27.29
C GLU A 33 2.87 22.07 -26.54
N GLU A 34 3.49 22.88 -25.67
CA GLU A 34 2.87 24.01 -24.97
C GLU A 34 2.21 25.00 -25.95
N LYS A 35 2.94 25.41 -26.99
CA LYS A 35 2.41 26.29 -28.04
C LYS A 35 1.32 25.63 -28.86
N ARG A 36 1.48 24.35 -29.22
CA ARG A 36 0.48 23.61 -30.00
C ARG A 36 -0.84 23.56 -29.26
N ILE A 37 -0.83 23.12 -28.00
CA ILE A 37 -2.03 23.01 -27.16
C ILE A 37 -2.67 24.39 -26.96
N ALA A 38 -1.88 25.42 -26.64
CA ALA A 38 -2.41 26.78 -26.48
C ALA A 38 -3.03 27.34 -27.78
N SER A 39 -2.42 27.06 -28.94
CA SER A 39 -2.91 27.51 -30.24
C SER A 39 -4.19 26.77 -30.67
N GLU A 40 -4.29 25.46 -30.45
CA GLU A 40 -5.48 24.65 -30.75
C GLU A 40 -6.66 25.06 -29.84
N ILE A 41 -6.44 25.20 -28.53
CA ILE A 41 -7.48 25.68 -27.60
C ILE A 41 -7.99 27.05 -28.04
N LYS A 42 -7.10 27.99 -28.40
CA LYS A 42 -7.49 29.34 -28.83
C LYS A 42 -8.22 29.33 -30.17
N ALA A 43 -7.78 28.53 -31.14
CA ALA A 43 -8.42 28.44 -32.46
C ALA A 43 -9.87 27.93 -32.34
N ASN A 44 -10.11 26.96 -31.46
CA ASN A 44 -11.43 26.34 -31.27
C ASN A 44 -12.27 26.99 -30.16
N TRP A 45 -11.79 28.05 -29.50
CA TRP A 45 -12.38 28.54 -28.23
C TRP A 45 -13.85 29.00 -28.34
N HIS A 46 -14.22 29.56 -29.48
CA HIS A 46 -15.54 30.11 -29.77
C HIS A 46 -16.43 29.16 -30.60
N ASP A 47 -15.94 27.97 -30.96
CA ASP A 47 -16.73 26.96 -31.68
C ASP A 47 -17.68 26.25 -30.68
N PRO A 48 -19.01 26.25 -30.86
CA PRO A 48 -19.93 25.65 -29.90
C PRO A 48 -19.92 24.11 -29.90
N GLU A 49 -19.43 23.45 -30.95
CA GLU A 49 -19.42 21.98 -31.08
C GLU A 49 -18.00 21.42 -30.91
N MET A 50 -16.99 22.09 -31.49
CA MET A 50 -15.60 21.62 -31.54
C MET A 50 -14.68 22.27 -30.49
N LYS A 51 -15.24 22.91 -29.45
CA LYS A 51 -14.46 23.58 -28.38
C LYS A 51 -13.52 22.62 -27.66
N ILE A 52 -12.21 22.89 -27.73
CA ILE A 52 -11.22 22.15 -26.94
C ILE A 52 -11.19 22.72 -25.51
N SER A 53 -11.55 21.88 -24.55
CA SER A 53 -11.71 22.19 -23.13
C SER A 53 -11.20 21.06 -22.21
N ASN A 54 -10.97 19.86 -22.74
CA ASN A 54 -10.38 18.72 -22.04
C ASN A 54 -9.07 18.30 -22.72
N VAL A 55 -7.97 18.29 -21.98
CA VAL A 55 -6.62 17.93 -22.44
C VAL A 55 -6.09 16.77 -21.63
N LEU A 56 -5.57 15.74 -22.30
CA LEU A 56 -4.88 14.61 -21.67
C LEU A 56 -3.38 14.67 -21.93
N LEU A 57 -2.59 14.66 -20.87
CA LEU A 57 -1.13 14.59 -20.91
C LEU A 57 -0.68 13.25 -20.33
N GLU A 58 -0.27 12.32 -21.18
CA GLU A 58 0.25 11.02 -20.75
C GLU A 58 1.76 10.94 -20.96
N GLY A 59 2.50 10.37 -20.01
CA GLY A 59 3.93 10.15 -20.20
C GLY A 59 4.63 9.77 -18.91
N ASP A 60 5.95 9.76 -18.89
CA ASP A 60 6.67 9.22 -17.75
C ASP A 60 6.79 10.19 -16.57
N ALA A 61 7.23 9.66 -15.42
CA ALA A 61 7.42 10.44 -14.20
C ALA A 61 8.49 11.53 -14.41
N GLY A 62 8.09 12.79 -14.31
CA GLY A 62 9.00 13.93 -14.45
C GLY A 62 9.29 14.36 -15.90
N SER A 63 8.51 13.93 -16.91
CA SER A 63 8.62 14.47 -18.28
C SER A 63 8.17 15.93 -18.44
N GLY A 64 7.42 16.46 -17.46
CA GLY A 64 7.07 17.89 -17.41
C GLY A 64 5.57 18.20 -17.44
N LYS A 65 4.70 17.19 -17.50
CA LYS A 65 3.21 17.30 -17.56
C LYS A 65 2.62 18.46 -16.73
N THR A 66 2.86 18.48 -15.41
CA THR A 66 2.40 19.53 -14.47
C THR A 66 2.98 20.92 -14.75
N GLN A 67 4.18 21.03 -15.31
CA GLN A 67 4.73 22.33 -15.72
C GLN A 67 4.05 22.85 -16.99
N LEU A 68 3.68 21.95 -17.91
CA LEU A 68 2.88 22.31 -19.09
C LEU A 68 1.47 22.75 -18.69
N ALA A 69 0.79 22.01 -17.80
CA ALA A 69 -0.53 22.42 -17.28
C ALA A 69 -0.52 23.82 -16.64
N LYS A 70 0.54 24.14 -15.88
CA LYS A 70 0.76 25.49 -15.31
C LYS A 70 1.07 26.54 -16.38
N ALA A 71 1.91 26.20 -17.37
CA ALA A 71 2.20 27.10 -18.48
C ALA A 71 0.95 27.46 -19.29
N LEU A 72 0.01 26.53 -19.47
CA LEU A 72 -1.29 26.80 -20.07
C LEU A 72 -2.13 27.79 -19.25
N SER A 73 -2.10 27.75 -17.92
CA SER A 73 -2.78 28.77 -17.10
C SER A 73 -2.24 30.18 -17.37
N HIS A 74 -0.92 30.33 -17.47
CA HIS A 74 -0.29 31.59 -17.87
C HIS A 74 -0.72 32.02 -19.28
N ASP A 75 -0.67 31.11 -20.26
CA ASP A 75 -0.88 31.48 -21.66
C ASP A 75 -2.34 31.77 -21.99
N LEU A 76 -3.26 30.99 -21.42
CA LEU A 76 -4.71 31.16 -21.58
C LEU A 76 -5.29 32.26 -20.66
N GLN A 77 -4.50 32.76 -19.71
CA GLN A 77 -4.88 33.73 -18.66
C GLN A 77 -6.04 33.24 -17.76
N LEU A 78 -6.02 31.96 -17.41
CA LEU A 78 -7.01 31.32 -16.53
C LEU A 78 -6.42 31.02 -15.14
N PRO A 79 -7.16 31.24 -14.04
CA PRO A 79 -6.78 30.79 -12.70
C PRO A 79 -6.43 29.30 -12.69
N TYR A 80 -5.28 28.91 -12.15
CA TYR A 80 -4.87 27.52 -12.02
C TYR A 80 -5.29 26.94 -10.67
N THR A 81 -5.84 25.75 -10.70
CA THR A 81 -5.95 24.90 -9.52
C THR A 81 -5.68 23.43 -9.84
N LYS A 82 -5.46 22.60 -8.82
CA LYS A 82 -5.11 21.20 -9.00
C LYS A 82 -5.73 20.29 -7.94
N VAL A 83 -5.96 19.05 -8.32
CA VAL A 83 -6.27 17.94 -7.41
C VAL A 83 -5.32 16.79 -7.70
N THR A 84 -4.76 16.21 -6.64
CA THR A 84 -3.88 15.04 -6.71
C THR A 84 -4.67 13.84 -6.23
N CYS A 85 -4.98 12.91 -7.15
CA CYS A 85 -5.77 11.73 -6.83
C CYS A 85 -4.93 10.70 -6.05
N PHE A 86 -5.61 9.93 -5.20
CA PHE A 86 -5.01 8.88 -4.38
C PHE A 86 -5.89 7.62 -4.38
N ALA A 87 -5.36 6.51 -3.86
CA ALA A 87 -5.96 5.19 -4.07
C ALA A 87 -7.36 5.05 -3.48
N ASP A 88 -7.55 5.58 -2.28
CA ASP A 88 -8.78 5.47 -1.49
C ASP A 88 -9.64 6.76 -1.57
N MET A 89 -9.43 7.57 -2.62
CA MET A 89 -10.19 8.80 -2.89
C MET A 89 -11.67 8.49 -3.13
N ASP A 90 -12.56 9.26 -2.51
CA ASP A 90 -14.01 9.01 -2.53
C ASP A 90 -14.82 10.09 -3.26
N LYS A 91 -16.14 9.96 -3.22
CA LYS A 91 -17.06 10.93 -3.84
C LYS A 91 -17.09 12.28 -3.12
N SER A 92 -16.82 12.33 -1.82
CA SER A 92 -16.73 13.58 -1.06
C SER A 92 -15.43 14.34 -1.35
N ASP A 93 -14.34 13.66 -1.71
CA ASP A 93 -13.13 14.32 -2.23
C ASP A 93 -13.38 14.98 -3.59
N VAL A 94 -14.16 14.33 -4.47
CA VAL A 94 -14.50 14.85 -5.81
C VAL A 94 -15.62 15.90 -5.77
N PHE A 95 -16.65 15.72 -4.95
CA PHE A 95 -17.84 16.58 -4.93
C PHE A 95 -17.94 17.49 -3.70
N GLY A 96 -17.04 17.41 -2.73
CA GLY A 96 -17.18 18.11 -1.46
C GLY A 96 -18.04 17.37 -0.43
N ALA A 97 -17.99 17.83 0.81
CA ALA A 97 -18.62 17.17 1.96
C ALA A 97 -19.60 18.10 2.71
N LEU A 98 -20.64 17.52 3.30
CA LEU A 98 -21.46 18.19 4.31
C LEU A 98 -20.83 17.94 5.69
N LEU A 99 -20.18 18.97 6.24
CA LEU A 99 -19.52 18.89 7.54
C LEU A 99 -20.42 19.54 8.62
N PRO A 100 -20.58 18.91 9.80
CA PRO A 100 -21.24 19.54 10.92
C PRO A 100 -20.35 20.66 11.47
N VAL A 101 -20.89 21.87 11.49
CA VAL A 101 -20.27 23.04 12.11
C VAL A 101 -21.06 23.35 13.38
N VAL A 102 -20.34 23.47 14.50
CA VAL A 102 -20.90 24.00 15.73
C VAL A 102 -20.85 25.52 15.62
N ASP A 103 -21.94 26.21 15.95
CA ASP A 103 -22.02 27.68 15.89
C ASP A 103 -21.13 28.36 16.96
N SER A 104 -19.82 28.34 16.73
CA SER A 104 -18.89 29.30 17.32
C SER A 104 -18.94 30.59 16.52
N SER A 105 -19.98 31.39 16.81
CA SER A 105 -20.25 32.76 16.31
C SER A 105 -20.54 32.92 14.81
N GLN A 106 -21.56 33.74 14.53
CA GLN A 106 -21.91 34.22 13.19
C GLN A 106 -20.74 35.04 12.60
N GLU A 107 -20.64 35.06 11.26
CA GLU A 107 -19.48 35.61 10.52
C GLU A 107 -19.09 37.05 10.90
N GLU A 108 -20.03 37.88 11.38
CA GLU A 108 -19.75 39.26 11.81
C GLU A 108 -18.86 39.38 13.07
N ASP A 109 -18.79 38.35 13.92
CA ASP A 109 -18.01 38.37 15.17
C ASP A 109 -16.67 37.61 15.06
N GLN A 110 -16.39 36.85 13.99
CA GLN A 110 -15.16 36.05 13.89
C GLN A 110 -13.87 36.90 13.86
N GLU A 111 -13.84 37.97 13.05
CA GLU A 111 -12.70 38.91 13.02
C GLU A 111 -12.50 39.59 14.40
N LEU A 112 -13.60 39.82 15.13
CA LEU A 112 -13.56 40.41 16.47
C LEU A 112 -12.99 39.42 17.49
N PHE A 113 -13.41 38.15 17.46
CA PHE A 113 -12.86 37.11 18.32
C PHE A 113 -11.37 36.89 18.04
N GLU A 114 -10.96 36.78 16.77
CA GLU A 114 -9.56 36.57 16.39
C GLU A 114 -8.66 37.72 16.88
N ALA A 115 -9.13 38.98 16.75
CA ALA A 115 -8.42 40.14 17.28
C ALA A 115 -8.43 40.23 18.82
N ILE A 116 -9.50 39.76 19.49
CA ILE A 116 -9.55 39.64 20.96
C ILE A 116 -8.53 38.60 21.45
N TYR A 117 -8.45 37.43 20.83
CA TYR A 117 -7.47 36.38 21.18
C TYR A 117 -6.02 36.84 20.98
N GLN A 118 -5.76 37.82 20.11
CA GLN A 118 -4.44 38.41 19.88
C GLN A 118 -4.08 39.54 20.86
N THR A 119 -4.98 39.97 21.76
CA THR A 119 -4.74 41.10 22.68
C THR A 119 -4.78 40.69 24.16
N GLU A 120 -3.66 40.88 24.86
CA GLU A 120 -3.47 40.41 26.23
C GLU A 120 -4.14 41.29 27.32
N THR A 121 -4.77 42.42 26.97
CA THR A 121 -5.32 43.38 27.95
C THR A 121 -6.73 43.86 27.63
N LEU A 122 -7.56 43.98 28.67
CA LEU A 122 -8.96 44.38 28.58
C LEU A 122 -9.17 45.76 27.95
N ASP A 123 -8.26 46.72 28.23
CA ASP A 123 -8.37 48.06 27.65
C ASP A 123 -8.07 48.08 26.14
N ALA A 124 -7.18 47.21 25.65
CA ALA A 124 -6.93 47.05 24.21
C ALA A 124 -8.15 46.45 23.51
N VAL A 125 -8.76 45.40 24.08
CA VAL A 125 -10.02 44.81 23.60
C VAL A 125 -11.13 45.86 23.53
N LEU A 126 -11.28 46.68 24.57
CA LEU A 126 -12.29 47.74 24.60
C LEU A 126 -12.03 48.84 23.58
N GLN A 127 -10.77 49.19 23.28
CA GLN A 127 -10.44 50.13 22.20
C GLN A 127 -10.74 49.53 20.82
N LEU A 128 -10.44 48.25 20.61
CA LEU A 128 -10.72 47.54 19.36
C LEU A 128 -12.23 47.50 19.07
N ILE A 129 -13.06 47.18 20.06
CA ILE A 129 -14.53 47.20 19.95
C ILE A 129 -15.07 48.61 19.67
N GLN A 130 -14.48 49.65 20.28
CA GLN A 130 -14.82 51.06 19.97
C GLN A 130 -14.50 51.40 18.51
N GLN A 131 -13.34 50.99 18.00
CA GLN A 131 -12.90 51.28 16.64
C GLN A 131 -13.71 50.50 15.59
N HIS A 132 -13.96 49.21 15.81
CA HIS A 132 -14.68 48.34 14.88
C HIS A 132 -16.16 48.74 14.73
N TYR A 133 -16.83 49.08 15.84
CA TYR A 133 -18.27 49.38 15.86
C TYR A 133 -18.60 50.87 15.97
N GLY A 134 -17.60 51.77 16.02
CA GLY A 134 -17.81 53.22 16.16
C GLY A 134 -18.47 53.63 17.49
N LEU A 135 -18.26 52.87 18.56
CA LEU A 135 -18.96 53.02 19.84
C LEU A 135 -18.22 53.90 20.85
N THR A 136 -18.96 54.47 21.80
CA THR A 136 -18.38 55.11 23.00
C THR A 136 -17.77 54.06 23.95
N PRO A 137 -16.82 54.41 24.83
CA PRO A 137 -16.20 53.46 25.76
C PRO A 137 -17.20 52.75 26.70
N GLU A 138 -18.30 53.40 27.07
CA GLU A 138 -19.38 52.77 27.83
C GLU A 138 -20.23 51.83 26.96
N GLY A 139 -20.43 52.18 25.68
CA GLY A 139 -21.09 51.32 24.70
C GLY A 139 -20.31 50.04 24.42
N ALA A 140 -18.98 50.14 24.27
CA ALA A 140 -18.10 48.98 24.10
C ALA A 140 -18.10 48.05 25.31
N LYS A 141 -18.08 48.59 26.55
CA LYS A 141 -18.22 47.77 27.77
C LYS A 141 -19.56 47.02 27.83
N ARG A 142 -20.67 47.65 27.41
CA ARG A 142 -21.98 46.99 27.33
C ARG A 142 -22.02 45.92 26.23
N LYS A 143 -21.43 46.18 25.06
CA LYS A 143 -21.34 45.23 23.94
C LYS A 143 -20.49 44.01 24.33
N LEU A 144 -19.36 44.22 25.02
CA LEU A 144 -18.53 43.14 25.58
C LEU A 144 -19.31 42.28 26.59
N ALA A 145 -20.03 42.91 27.53
CA ALA A 145 -20.86 42.20 28.49
C ALA A 145 -21.98 41.38 27.82
N GLN A 146 -22.60 41.91 26.76
CA GLN A 146 -23.58 41.17 25.95
C GLN A 146 -22.96 40.01 25.17
N LEU A 147 -21.72 40.14 24.67
CA LEU A 147 -20.98 39.05 24.03
C LEU A 147 -20.67 37.93 25.03
N VAL A 148 -20.12 38.26 26.22
CA VAL A 148 -19.84 37.29 27.28
C VAL A 148 -21.11 36.58 27.72
N GLN A 149 -22.21 37.31 27.95
CA GLN A 149 -23.47 36.71 28.35
C GLN A 149 -24.05 35.77 27.28
N ARG A 150 -23.94 36.11 25.98
CA ARG A 150 -24.33 35.20 24.88
C ARG A 150 -23.48 33.93 24.84
N ILE A 151 -22.18 34.03 25.12
CA ILE A 151 -21.27 32.87 25.16
C ILE A 151 -21.65 31.93 26.32
N GLU A 152 -22.06 32.48 27.47
CA GLU A 152 -22.57 31.70 28.61
C GLU A 152 -23.96 31.09 28.34
N GLU A 153 -24.83 31.78 27.58
CA GLU A 153 -26.19 31.32 27.24
C GLU A 153 -26.22 30.28 26.08
N ASN A 154 -25.24 30.29 25.16
CA ASN A 154 -25.17 29.39 23.98
C ASN A 154 -24.75 27.93 24.27
N GLN A 155 -25.09 27.36 25.43
CA GLN A 155 -24.79 25.94 25.73
C GLN A 155 -25.64 24.94 24.93
N GLU A 156 -26.77 25.37 24.36
CA GLU A 156 -27.58 24.57 23.42
C GLU A 156 -27.20 24.90 21.96
N SER A 157 -26.02 24.45 21.52
CA SER A 157 -25.57 24.65 20.14
C SER A 157 -26.34 23.75 19.16
N SER A 158 -27.13 24.36 18.27
CA SER A 158 -27.76 23.66 17.15
C SER A 158 -26.70 23.20 16.15
N LEU A 159 -26.65 21.88 15.89
CA LEU A 159 -25.77 21.30 14.88
C LEU A 159 -26.23 21.71 13.48
N HIS A 160 -25.51 22.63 12.85
CA HIS A 160 -25.73 23.05 11.46
C HIS A 160 -24.76 22.31 10.53
N TYR A 161 -25.24 21.92 9.35
CA TYR A 161 -24.41 21.23 8.34
C TYR A 161 -24.06 22.19 7.22
N ASN A 162 -22.79 22.55 7.10
CA ASN A 162 -22.28 23.38 6.01
C ASN A 162 -21.66 22.50 4.92
N TYR A 163 -21.97 22.83 3.66
CA TYR A 163 -21.41 22.13 2.51
C TYR A 163 -20.12 22.82 2.06
N TYR A 164 -19.02 22.06 2.08
CA TYR A 164 -17.71 22.50 1.63
C TYR A 164 -17.44 21.91 0.25
N PRO A 165 -17.55 22.70 -0.85
CA PRO A 165 -17.29 22.21 -2.19
C PRO A 165 -15.81 21.83 -2.37
N SER A 166 -15.55 20.75 -3.10
CA SER A 166 -14.20 20.38 -3.50
C SER A 166 -13.56 21.42 -4.42
N GLU A 167 -12.26 21.30 -4.62
CA GLU A 167 -11.54 22.13 -5.58
C GLU A 167 -11.95 21.83 -7.03
N ILE A 168 -12.42 20.60 -7.33
CA ILE A 168 -13.00 20.23 -8.63
C ILE A 168 -14.31 21.01 -8.85
N VAL A 169 -15.21 20.99 -7.87
CA VAL A 169 -16.49 21.73 -7.92
C VAL A 169 -16.22 23.23 -8.14
N ARG A 170 -15.32 23.81 -7.34
CA ARG A 170 -14.93 25.22 -7.42
C ARG A 170 -14.39 25.59 -8.81
N ALA A 171 -13.54 24.75 -9.40
CA ALA A 171 -12.97 24.99 -10.72
C ALA A 171 -14.01 24.90 -11.85
N ILE A 172 -14.96 23.97 -11.74
CA ILE A 172 -16.04 23.75 -12.70
C ILE A 172 -17.06 24.89 -12.64
N GLU A 173 -17.45 25.32 -11.44
CA GLU A 173 -18.38 26.44 -11.21
C GLU A 173 -17.77 27.78 -11.67
N LYS A 174 -16.50 28.03 -11.30
CA LYS A 174 -15.82 29.29 -11.59
C LYS A 174 -15.03 29.29 -12.89
N GLY A 175 -15.07 28.25 -13.72
CA GLY A 175 -14.37 28.23 -15.00
C GLY A 175 -12.87 28.53 -14.86
N TYR A 176 -12.19 27.73 -14.04
CA TYR A 176 -10.74 27.76 -13.88
C TYR A 176 -10.06 26.73 -14.81
N LEU A 177 -8.73 26.76 -14.86
CA LEU A 177 -7.94 25.64 -15.36
C LEU A 177 -7.67 24.65 -14.23
N LEU A 178 -8.26 23.46 -14.32
CA LEU A 178 -8.16 22.37 -13.34
C LEU A 178 -7.16 21.31 -13.81
N GLU A 179 -6.08 21.09 -13.07
CA GLU A 179 -5.20 19.92 -13.26
C GLU A 179 -5.65 18.74 -12.39
N ILE A 180 -6.08 17.63 -13.01
CA ILE A 180 -6.37 16.37 -12.31
C ILE A 180 -5.15 15.45 -12.46
N GLN A 181 -4.43 15.23 -11.36
CA GLN A 181 -3.19 14.47 -11.35
C GLN A 181 -3.43 13.01 -10.96
N GLU A 182 -2.97 12.09 -11.81
CA GLU A 182 -2.92 10.66 -11.59
C GLU A 182 -4.28 9.98 -11.23
N PRO A 183 -5.40 10.29 -11.93
CA PRO A 183 -6.71 9.65 -11.66
C PRO A 183 -6.69 8.12 -11.84
N THR A 184 -5.71 7.59 -12.58
CA THR A 184 -5.45 6.14 -12.73
C THR A 184 -5.11 5.42 -11.43
N VAL A 185 -4.77 6.15 -10.35
CA VAL A 185 -4.50 5.62 -9.01
C VAL A 185 -5.80 5.26 -8.27
N ILE A 186 -6.93 5.89 -8.61
CA ILE A 186 -8.21 5.75 -7.90
C ILE A 186 -8.73 4.30 -8.02
N ARG A 187 -9.01 3.66 -6.88
CA ARG A 187 -9.56 2.30 -6.82
C ARG A 187 -11.07 2.26 -7.05
N ASP A 188 -11.82 3.24 -6.55
CA ASP A 188 -13.28 3.27 -6.73
C ASP A 188 -13.67 3.74 -8.14
N ALA A 189 -14.14 2.79 -8.95
CA ALA A 189 -14.66 3.08 -10.29
C ALA A 189 -15.85 4.07 -10.26
N SER A 190 -16.61 4.14 -9.17
CA SER A 190 -17.74 5.04 -9.01
C SER A 190 -17.32 6.52 -8.91
N VAL A 191 -16.07 6.79 -8.51
CA VAL A 191 -15.45 8.12 -8.49
C VAL A 191 -14.94 8.50 -9.88
N LEU A 192 -14.40 7.56 -10.64
CA LEU A 192 -14.06 7.78 -12.06
C LEU A 192 -15.31 8.06 -12.92
N VAL A 193 -16.42 7.36 -12.66
CA VAL A 193 -17.71 7.63 -13.32
C VAL A 193 -18.27 9.01 -12.93
N ALA A 194 -18.06 9.47 -11.69
CA ALA A 194 -18.39 10.83 -11.28
C ALA A 194 -17.60 11.89 -12.07
N LEU A 195 -16.32 11.66 -12.35
CA LEU A 195 -15.50 12.55 -13.18
C LEU A 195 -15.93 12.58 -14.66
N ASN A 196 -16.56 11.52 -15.20
CA ASN A 196 -17.13 11.55 -16.56
C ASN A 196 -18.15 12.68 -16.73
N SER A 197 -19.02 12.91 -15.73
CA SER A 197 -20.03 13.99 -15.76
C SER A 197 -19.39 15.39 -15.71
N ALA A 198 -18.26 15.53 -15.01
CA ALA A 198 -17.50 16.78 -14.95
C ALA A 198 -16.79 17.10 -16.29
N LEU A 199 -16.36 16.07 -17.01
CA LEU A 199 -15.64 16.19 -18.27
C LEU A 199 -16.55 16.47 -19.46
N GLU A 200 -17.85 16.27 -19.38
CA GLU A 200 -18.74 16.63 -20.50
C GLU A 200 -18.75 18.16 -20.74
N PRO A 201 -18.67 18.65 -21.99
CA PRO A 201 -18.60 20.09 -22.27
C PRO A 201 -19.82 20.88 -21.76
N ASN A 202 -21.00 20.25 -21.77
CA ASN A 202 -22.23 20.76 -21.16
C ASN A 202 -22.61 19.98 -19.88
N GLY A 203 -21.62 19.40 -19.20
CA GLY A 203 -21.79 18.55 -18.03
C GLY A 203 -22.55 19.21 -16.89
N LEU A 204 -23.42 18.43 -16.26
CA LEU A 204 -24.16 18.78 -15.05
C LEU A 204 -23.60 17.96 -13.89
N LEU A 205 -23.12 18.66 -12.87
CA LEU A 205 -22.55 18.11 -11.66
C LEU A 205 -23.66 18.04 -10.59
N ASN A 206 -24.13 16.82 -10.29
CA ASN A 206 -25.16 16.60 -9.28
C ASN A 206 -24.53 16.55 -7.88
N LEU A 207 -24.83 17.55 -7.06
CA LEU A 207 -24.33 17.70 -5.69
C LEU A 207 -25.47 17.50 -4.68
N PRO A 208 -25.17 17.19 -3.41
CA PRO A 208 -26.18 17.14 -2.35
C PRO A 208 -26.95 18.47 -2.17
N THR A 209 -26.33 19.59 -2.54
CA THR A 209 -26.87 20.95 -2.43
C THR A 209 -27.61 21.45 -3.68
N GLY A 210 -27.54 20.73 -4.82
CA GLY A 210 -28.15 21.16 -6.07
C GLY A 210 -27.40 20.65 -7.31
N VAL A 211 -27.65 21.28 -8.46
CA VAL A 211 -26.97 20.93 -9.73
C VAL A 211 -26.13 22.12 -10.18
N ILE A 212 -24.82 21.91 -10.33
CA ILE A 212 -23.90 22.91 -10.90
C ILE A 212 -23.65 22.57 -12.37
N ARG A 213 -23.79 23.58 -13.24
CA ARG A 213 -23.43 23.46 -14.67
C ARG A 213 -21.96 23.83 -14.85
N ARG A 214 -21.23 23.07 -15.67
CA ARG A 214 -19.86 23.42 -16.06
C ARG A 214 -19.82 24.82 -16.70
N HIS A 215 -18.94 25.68 -16.17
CA HIS A 215 -18.69 27.00 -16.74
C HIS A 215 -18.04 26.87 -18.13
N PRO A 216 -18.46 27.66 -19.14
CA PRO A 216 -17.94 27.53 -20.52
C PRO A 216 -16.42 27.74 -20.63
N ASP A 217 -15.84 28.53 -19.73
CA ASP A 217 -14.39 28.79 -19.69
C ASP A 217 -13.58 27.74 -18.90
N CYS A 218 -14.20 26.68 -18.38
CA CYS A 218 -13.49 25.66 -17.61
C CYS A 218 -12.64 24.75 -18.52
N VAL A 219 -11.31 24.78 -18.32
CA VAL A 219 -10.35 23.91 -18.99
C VAL A 219 -9.88 22.83 -18.01
N ILE A 220 -10.01 21.56 -18.37
CA ILE A 220 -9.59 20.43 -17.54
C ILE A 220 -8.37 19.77 -18.20
N VAL A 221 -7.27 19.67 -17.45
CA VAL A 221 -6.03 19.01 -17.87
C VAL A 221 -5.81 17.77 -17.01
N ILE A 222 -5.92 16.59 -17.59
CA ILE A 222 -5.61 15.33 -16.91
C ILE A 222 -4.14 14.99 -17.15
N THR A 223 -3.40 14.65 -16.09
CA THR A 223 -2.02 14.16 -16.19
C THR A 223 -1.91 12.72 -15.68
N THR A 224 -1.37 11.80 -16.47
CA THR A 224 -1.21 10.38 -16.08
C THR A 224 0.21 9.86 -16.32
N ASN A 225 0.58 8.83 -15.57
CA ASN A 225 1.81 8.06 -15.78
C ASN A 225 1.44 6.73 -16.47
N ARG A 226 2.22 6.33 -17.49
CA ARG A 226 1.91 5.14 -18.30
C ARG A 226 2.29 3.81 -17.65
N ASN A 227 3.45 3.74 -16.99
CA ASN A 227 4.04 2.50 -16.48
C ASN A 227 4.23 2.49 -14.95
N TYR A 228 3.27 3.04 -14.20
CA TYR A 228 3.38 3.14 -12.73
C TYR A 228 2.69 1.95 -12.03
N GLN A 229 3.33 1.36 -11.02
CA GLN A 229 2.73 0.25 -10.25
C GLN A 229 1.44 0.70 -9.55
N GLY A 230 0.43 -0.18 -9.52
CA GLY A 230 -0.86 0.09 -8.88
C GLY A 230 -1.84 0.95 -9.69
N ASN A 231 -1.43 1.50 -10.84
CA ASN A 231 -2.32 2.28 -11.70
C ASN A 231 -3.16 1.36 -12.59
N ARG A 232 -4.49 1.58 -12.58
CA ARG A 232 -5.39 1.01 -13.59
C ARG A 232 -5.25 1.77 -14.92
N PRO A 233 -5.45 1.12 -16.08
CA PRO A 233 -5.51 1.85 -17.34
C PRO A 233 -6.62 2.91 -17.29
N LEU A 234 -6.39 4.09 -17.87
CA LEU A 234 -7.40 5.13 -17.95
C LEU A 234 -8.64 4.60 -18.68
N ASN A 235 -9.79 4.66 -17.99
CA ASN A 235 -11.08 4.18 -18.50
C ASN A 235 -11.36 4.73 -19.90
N GLU A 236 -11.76 3.87 -20.83
CA GLU A 236 -12.08 4.23 -22.22
C GLU A 236 -13.10 5.39 -22.30
N SER A 237 -14.09 5.42 -21.41
CA SER A 237 -15.07 6.51 -21.32
C SER A 237 -14.49 7.86 -20.88
N LEU A 238 -13.39 7.87 -20.09
CA LEU A 238 -12.65 9.09 -19.78
C LEU A 238 -11.78 9.51 -20.97
N ARG A 239 -11.17 8.55 -21.66
CA ARG A 239 -10.29 8.79 -22.82
C ARG A 239 -11.06 9.39 -24.00
N ASP A 240 -12.25 8.88 -24.30
CA ASP A 240 -13.13 9.36 -25.38
C ASP A 240 -13.63 10.81 -25.14
N ARG A 241 -13.72 11.24 -23.87
CA ARG A 241 -14.05 12.63 -23.49
C ARG A 241 -12.87 13.61 -23.63
N MET A 242 -11.68 13.16 -24.01
CA MET A 242 -10.50 14.02 -24.20
C MET A 242 -10.46 14.56 -25.63
N GLN A 243 -10.46 15.87 -25.77
CA GLN A 243 -10.54 16.53 -27.07
C GLN A 243 -9.14 16.77 -27.68
N HIS A 244 -8.12 16.84 -26.82
CA HIS A 244 -6.71 16.81 -27.20
C HIS A 244 -5.96 15.84 -26.31
N ALA A 245 -5.03 15.06 -26.86
CA ALA A 245 -4.19 14.13 -26.11
C ALA A 245 -2.74 14.16 -26.63
N GLU A 246 -1.79 14.52 -25.76
CA GLU A 246 -0.37 14.65 -26.10
C GLU A 246 0.48 13.64 -25.30
N LYS A 247 1.47 13.03 -25.96
CA LYS A 247 2.44 12.13 -25.33
C LYS A 247 3.67 12.93 -24.86
N MET A 248 3.93 12.92 -23.57
CA MET A 248 5.00 13.66 -22.92
C MET A 248 6.18 12.76 -22.55
N ASP A 249 7.09 12.55 -23.51
CA ASP A 249 8.37 11.84 -23.32
C ASP A 249 9.50 12.78 -22.83
N LEU A 250 10.71 12.24 -22.65
CA LEU A 250 11.93 13.04 -22.43
C LEU A 250 12.24 13.92 -23.67
N PRO A 251 12.34 15.25 -23.52
CA PRO A 251 12.58 16.18 -24.63
C PRO A 251 13.99 15.98 -25.22
N ASP A 252 14.25 16.47 -26.43
CA ASP A 252 15.55 16.30 -27.09
C ASP A 252 16.75 16.82 -26.26
N LEU A 253 17.94 16.23 -26.45
CA LEU A 253 19.16 16.48 -25.66
C LEU A 253 19.52 17.97 -25.59
N GLY A 254 19.39 18.72 -26.70
CA GLY A 254 19.61 20.17 -26.69
C GLY A 254 18.65 20.92 -25.76
N VAL A 255 17.38 20.53 -25.76
CA VAL A 255 16.34 21.10 -24.89
C VAL A 255 16.54 20.68 -23.42
N MET A 256 17.04 19.46 -23.17
CA MET A 256 17.43 19.03 -21.82
C MET A 256 18.51 19.96 -21.25
N VAL A 257 19.57 20.22 -22.02
CA VAL A 257 20.69 21.08 -21.62
C VAL A 257 20.23 22.54 -21.43
N GLU A 258 19.47 23.12 -22.35
CA GLU A 258 18.95 24.50 -22.22
C GLU A 258 18.11 24.67 -20.93
N ARG A 259 17.26 23.69 -20.63
CA ARG A 259 16.46 23.66 -19.39
C ARG A 259 17.33 23.48 -18.15
N ALA A 260 18.39 22.68 -18.20
CA ALA A 260 19.31 22.52 -17.08
C ALA A 260 20.12 23.79 -16.79
N ILE A 261 20.67 24.45 -17.81
CA ILE A 261 21.35 25.74 -17.71
C ILE A 261 20.41 26.76 -17.05
N SER A 262 19.20 26.91 -17.61
CA SER A 262 18.21 27.90 -17.15
C SER A 262 17.76 27.67 -15.70
N LYS A 263 17.74 26.42 -15.22
CA LYS A 263 17.24 26.06 -13.89
C LYS A 263 18.31 25.95 -12.80
N THR A 264 19.54 25.59 -13.18
CA THR A 264 20.65 25.39 -12.22
C THR A 264 21.66 26.53 -12.22
N SER A 265 21.65 27.37 -13.27
CA SER A 265 22.65 28.44 -13.52
C SER A 265 24.06 27.92 -13.77
N VAL A 266 24.19 26.66 -14.18
CA VAL A 266 25.44 26.00 -14.59
C VAL A 266 25.67 26.27 -16.08
N ASN A 267 26.85 26.76 -16.44
CA ASN A 267 27.22 27.13 -17.82
C ASN A 267 28.34 26.24 -18.40
N GLU A 268 28.22 24.91 -18.25
CA GLU A 268 29.18 23.92 -18.77
C GLU A 268 28.46 22.98 -19.76
N PRO A 269 28.13 23.45 -20.99
CA PRO A 269 27.17 22.80 -21.88
C PRO A 269 27.61 21.42 -22.39
N GLU A 270 28.91 21.20 -22.62
CA GLU A 270 29.45 19.91 -23.06
C GLU A 270 29.24 18.82 -22.00
N LEU A 271 29.50 19.17 -20.73
CA LEU A 271 29.36 18.27 -19.59
C LEU A 271 27.87 17.99 -19.31
N LEU A 272 27.02 19.02 -19.38
CA LEU A 272 25.56 18.87 -19.33
C LEU A 272 25.01 17.97 -20.44
N HIS A 273 25.60 18.01 -21.64
CA HIS A 273 25.21 17.15 -22.77
C HIS A 273 25.53 15.69 -22.47
N LYS A 274 26.74 15.37 -22.00
CA LYS A 274 27.11 14.01 -21.58
C LYS A 274 26.27 13.49 -20.43
N MET A 275 25.91 14.34 -19.46
CA MET A 275 24.95 13.98 -18.41
C MET A 275 23.54 13.71 -18.96
N ALA A 276 23.11 14.39 -20.04
CA ALA A 276 21.82 14.15 -20.68
C ALA A 276 21.82 12.85 -21.51
N GLU A 277 22.92 12.54 -22.22
CA GLU A 277 23.13 11.26 -22.90
C GLU A 277 23.04 10.07 -21.93
N ILE A 278 23.73 10.16 -20.78
CA ILE A 278 23.69 9.14 -19.72
C ILE A 278 22.26 8.92 -19.20
N ILE A 279 21.49 9.99 -18.98
CA ILE A 279 20.09 9.89 -18.54
C ILE A 279 19.21 9.26 -19.63
N ARG A 280 19.41 9.61 -20.91
CA ARG A 280 18.68 9.02 -22.03
C ARG A 280 18.96 7.52 -22.15
N LEU A 281 20.23 7.12 -22.05
CA LEU A 281 20.64 5.72 -22.08
C LEU A 281 19.98 4.93 -20.95
N LEU A 282 20.05 5.43 -19.71
CA LEU A 282 19.42 4.77 -18.55
C LEU A 282 17.89 4.64 -18.71
N ASP A 283 17.20 5.64 -19.27
CA ASP A 283 15.77 5.55 -19.56
C ASP A 283 15.44 4.49 -20.64
N GLN A 284 16.28 4.41 -21.69
CA GLN A 284 16.14 3.42 -22.77
C GLN A 284 16.43 2.00 -22.28
N THR A 285 17.52 1.79 -21.53
CA THR A 285 17.88 0.49 -20.93
C THR A 285 16.83 0.04 -19.92
N ALA A 286 16.28 0.95 -19.11
CA ALA A 286 15.19 0.61 -18.19
C ALA A 286 13.95 0.12 -18.95
N LYS A 287 13.53 0.85 -20.00
CA LYS A 287 12.38 0.47 -20.84
C LYS A 287 12.59 -0.83 -21.61
N ALA A 288 13.81 -1.08 -22.11
CA ALA A 288 14.14 -2.30 -22.84
C ALA A 288 14.09 -3.57 -21.95
N ASN A 289 14.50 -3.44 -20.69
CA ASN A 289 14.54 -4.55 -19.72
C ASN A 289 13.30 -4.62 -18.81
N ALA A 290 12.23 -3.86 -19.13
CA ALA A 290 11.00 -3.76 -18.33
C ALA A 290 11.20 -3.31 -16.85
N ILE A 291 12.33 -2.65 -16.56
CA ILE A 291 12.61 -2.03 -15.26
C ILE A 291 11.58 -0.93 -15.01
N LYS A 292 10.99 -0.94 -13.82
CA LYS A 292 9.76 -0.16 -13.53
C LYS A 292 10.01 1.32 -13.22
N GLY A 293 11.24 1.70 -12.86
CA GLY A 293 11.61 3.09 -12.63
C GLY A 293 12.03 3.84 -13.89
N VAL A 294 12.05 5.18 -13.80
CA VAL A 294 12.26 6.07 -14.96
C VAL A 294 13.35 7.11 -14.67
N ALA A 295 14.31 7.27 -15.59
CA ALA A 295 15.30 8.34 -15.55
C ALA A 295 14.75 9.68 -16.11
N GLY A 296 13.77 10.28 -15.42
CA GLY A 296 13.14 11.54 -15.86
C GLY A 296 14.00 12.80 -15.68
N MET A 297 13.58 13.92 -16.30
CA MET A 297 14.23 15.25 -16.17
C MET A 297 14.45 15.68 -14.72
N ARG A 298 13.59 15.24 -13.79
CA ARG A 298 13.73 15.52 -12.36
C ARG A 298 15.05 14.97 -11.81
N SER A 299 15.41 13.73 -12.13
CA SER A 299 16.65 13.08 -11.70
C SER A 299 17.87 13.77 -12.33
N TYR A 300 17.78 14.10 -13.63
CA TYR A 300 18.80 14.89 -14.33
C TYR A 300 19.06 16.25 -13.64
N PHE A 301 18.03 17.04 -13.34
CA PHE A 301 18.21 18.32 -12.65
C PHE A 301 18.84 18.18 -11.25
N TYR A 302 18.47 17.14 -10.49
CA TYR A 302 19.10 16.90 -9.19
C TYR A 302 20.55 16.45 -9.30
N TRP A 303 20.92 15.72 -10.35
CA TRP A 303 22.29 15.32 -10.63
C TRP A 303 23.14 16.50 -11.11
N VAL A 304 22.65 17.32 -12.05
CA VAL A 304 23.32 18.58 -12.45
C VAL A 304 23.52 19.52 -11.25
N ASN A 305 22.56 19.60 -10.34
CA ASN A 305 22.68 20.44 -9.15
C ASN A 305 23.76 19.96 -8.15
N THR A 306 24.24 18.70 -8.21
CA THR A 306 25.38 18.27 -7.36
C THR A 306 26.69 18.93 -7.81
N MET A 307 26.84 19.22 -9.10
CA MET A 307 27.99 19.96 -9.64
C MET A 307 28.04 21.40 -9.12
N LYS A 308 26.88 22.08 -9.04
CA LYS A 308 26.75 23.39 -8.38
C LYS A 308 27.17 23.37 -6.91
N GLN A 309 27.01 22.22 -6.25
CA GLN A 309 27.40 21.98 -4.86
C GLN A 309 28.86 21.49 -4.70
N GLY A 310 29.61 21.35 -5.79
CA GLY A 310 31.01 20.87 -5.76
C GLY A 310 31.16 19.39 -5.38
N GLN A 311 30.10 18.59 -5.50
CA GLN A 311 30.14 17.15 -5.19
C GLN A 311 30.73 16.35 -6.36
N ASN A 312 31.25 15.15 -6.06
CA ASN A 312 31.73 14.25 -7.09
C ASN A 312 30.56 13.70 -7.93
N LEU A 313 30.57 14.03 -9.23
CA LEU A 313 29.51 13.67 -10.17
C LEU A 313 29.29 12.17 -10.31
N LEU A 314 30.37 11.39 -10.46
CA LEU A 314 30.34 9.94 -10.61
C LEU A 314 29.77 9.27 -9.35
N GLN A 315 30.24 9.66 -8.17
CA GLN A 315 29.70 9.14 -6.91
C GLN A 315 28.23 9.55 -6.70
N SER A 316 27.83 10.74 -7.15
CA SER A 316 26.45 11.21 -7.00
C SER A 316 25.46 10.56 -7.98
N LEU A 317 25.92 9.94 -9.07
CA LEU A 317 25.06 9.24 -10.04
C LEU A 317 24.22 8.14 -9.37
N TYR A 318 24.84 7.33 -8.51
CA TYR A 318 24.18 6.22 -7.84
C TYR A 318 22.99 6.66 -6.95
N PRO A 319 23.15 7.53 -5.92
CA PRO A 319 22.05 7.95 -5.06
C PRO A 319 21.10 9.00 -5.68
N LYS A 320 21.47 9.70 -6.77
CA LYS A 320 20.60 10.69 -7.42
C LYS A 320 19.80 10.12 -8.59
N VAL A 321 20.31 9.09 -9.26
CA VAL A 321 19.71 8.47 -10.45
C VAL A 321 19.47 6.98 -10.23
N LEU A 322 20.51 6.14 -10.18
CA LEU A 322 20.37 4.67 -10.25
C LEU A 322 19.45 4.09 -9.16
N TYR A 323 19.70 4.43 -7.89
CA TYR A 323 18.91 3.95 -6.74
C TYR A 323 17.47 4.50 -6.71
N LYS A 324 17.11 5.41 -7.63
CA LYS A 324 15.72 5.86 -7.85
C LYS A 324 15.05 5.19 -9.05
N LEU A 325 15.81 4.53 -9.92
CA LEU A 325 15.24 3.67 -10.95
C LEU A 325 14.87 2.32 -10.35
N THR A 326 15.78 1.72 -9.57
CA THR A 326 15.53 0.44 -8.92
C THR A 326 16.37 0.24 -7.67
N THR A 327 15.86 -0.62 -6.79
CA THR A 327 16.51 -1.11 -5.57
C THR A 327 16.97 -2.57 -5.71
N ASP A 328 16.64 -3.23 -6.82
CA ASP A 328 17.03 -4.61 -7.12
C ASP A 328 18.51 -4.66 -7.56
N SER A 329 19.27 -5.62 -7.03
CA SER A 329 20.68 -5.81 -7.37
C SER A 329 20.87 -6.15 -8.85
N ASP A 330 19.96 -6.95 -9.42
CA ASP A 330 20.14 -7.56 -10.73
C ASP A 330 19.77 -6.52 -11.82
N GLU A 331 18.67 -5.77 -11.60
CA GLU A 331 18.32 -4.62 -12.44
C GLU A 331 19.39 -3.51 -12.37
N LEU A 332 19.99 -3.26 -11.19
CA LEU A 332 21.11 -2.31 -11.05
C LEU A 332 22.35 -2.78 -11.81
N GLN A 333 22.67 -4.07 -11.79
CA GLN A 333 23.80 -4.62 -12.55
C GLN A 333 23.62 -4.41 -14.06
N ILE A 334 22.43 -4.70 -14.61
CA ILE A 334 22.11 -4.46 -16.03
C ILE A 334 22.27 -2.98 -16.41
N LEU A 335 21.82 -2.06 -15.54
CA LEU A 335 21.99 -0.61 -15.77
C LEU A 335 23.47 -0.19 -15.70
N MET A 336 24.29 -0.81 -14.84
CA MET A 336 25.71 -0.55 -14.75
C MET A 336 26.50 -1.12 -15.94
N GLU A 337 26.15 -2.32 -16.41
CA GLU A 337 26.74 -2.95 -17.60
C GLU A 337 26.47 -2.11 -18.85
N ALA A 338 25.24 -1.66 -19.06
CA ALA A 338 24.93 -0.75 -20.17
C ALA A 338 25.71 0.58 -20.10
N LEU A 339 25.97 1.11 -18.90
CA LEU A 339 26.81 2.30 -18.72
C LEU A 339 28.28 2.03 -19.05
N THR A 340 28.84 0.87 -18.68
CA THR A 340 30.23 0.52 -19.00
C THR A 340 30.42 0.25 -20.49
N GLU A 341 29.51 -0.49 -21.14
CA GLU A 341 29.54 -0.74 -22.59
C GLU A 341 29.48 0.57 -23.41
N SER A 342 28.70 1.54 -22.95
CA SER A 342 28.54 2.83 -23.64
C SER A 342 29.79 3.72 -23.63
N ASN A 343 30.77 3.44 -22.76
CA ASN A 343 31.93 4.28 -22.45
C ASN A 343 31.62 5.73 -21.99
N LEU A 344 30.36 6.14 -21.86
CA LEU A 344 29.95 7.52 -21.52
C LEU A 344 30.49 7.99 -20.17
N LEU A 345 30.69 7.08 -19.21
CA LEU A 345 31.31 7.39 -17.92
C LEU A 345 32.79 7.76 -18.06
N ILE A 346 33.52 7.13 -18.99
CA ILE A 346 34.93 7.41 -19.27
C ILE A 346 35.06 8.76 -19.99
N GLU A 347 34.16 9.05 -20.92
CA GLU A 347 34.10 10.36 -21.59
C GLU A 347 33.78 11.49 -20.60
N LEU A 348 32.81 11.28 -19.69
CA LEU A 348 32.50 12.23 -18.60
C LEU A 348 33.72 12.46 -17.70
N GLU A 349 34.46 11.42 -17.35
CA GLU A 349 35.68 11.54 -16.54
C GLU A 349 36.79 12.29 -17.27
N ALA A 350 36.97 12.03 -18.58
CA ALA A 350 37.94 12.75 -19.41
C ALA A 350 37.62 14.27 -19.48
N LEU A 351 36.35 14.64 -19.62
CA LEU A 351 35.93 16.05 -19.58
C LEU A 351 36.20 16.68 -18.21
N LEU A 352 35.91 15.98 -17.11
CA LEU A 352 36.20 16.46 -15.74
C LEU A 352 37.71 16.65 -15.47
N ARG A 353 38.55 15.77 -16.01
CA ARG A 353 40.03 15.90 -15.97
C ARG A 353 40.50 17.11 -16.79
N ASN A 354 39.91 17.35 -17.96
CA ASN A 354 40.24 18.51 -18.80
C ASN A 354 39.82 19.83 -18.14
N GLU A 355 38.62 19.91 -17.55
CA GLU A 355 38.19 21.10 -16.80
C GLU A 355 39.07 21.37 -15.59
N THR A 356 39.41 20.36 -14.79
CA THR A 356 40.30 20.56 -13.63
C THR A 356 41.69 21.00 -14.07
N HIS A 357 42.19 20.52 -15.21
CA HIS A 357 43.43 20.99 -15.81
C HIS A 357 43.34 22.46 -16.28
N GLN A 358 42.24 22.85 -16.95
CA GLN A 358 42.01 24.24 -17.37
C GLN A 358 41.81 25.19 -16.17
N LYS A 359 41.02 24.80 -15.17
CA LYS A 359 40.80 25.55 -13.91
C LYS A 359 42.13 25.71 -13.13
N ARG A 360 43.05 24.73 -13.22
CA ARG A 360 44.42 24.81 -12.68
C ARG A 360 45.32 25.77 -13.48
N LEU A 361 45.30 25.70 -14.82
CA LEU A 361 46.02 26.62 -15.71
C LEU A 361 45.57 28.08 -15.56
N ALA A 362 44.27 28.32 -15.40
CA ALA A 362 43.70 29.64 -15.14
C ALA A 362 44.15 30.23 -13.79
N ARG A 363 44.29 29.39 -12.75
CA ARG A 363 44.86 29.79 -11.45
C ARG A 363 46.35 30.18 -11.58
N ILE A 364 47.11 29.41 -12.35
CA ILE A 364 48.54 29.67 -12.59
C ILE A 364 48.72 31.01 -13.33
N SER A 365 47.93 31.29 -14.37
CA SER A 365 48.04 32.54 -15.14
C SER A 365 47.57 33.79 -14.40
N GLN A 366 46.68 33.68 -13.42
CA GLN A 366 46.31 34.78 -12.52
C GLN A 366 47.38 35.11 -11.46
N THR A 367 48.32 34.19 -11.19
CA THR A 367 49.37 34.37 -10.17
C THR A 367 50.60 35.08 -10.73
N LYS A 368 50.42 36.28 -11.32
CA LYS A 368 51.56 37.18 -11.60
C LYS A 368 52.09 37.74 -10.29
N GLY A 369 53.29 37.34 -9.89
CA GLY A 369 53.98 37.89 -8.73
C GLY A 369 54.13 39.41 -8.83
N ARG A 370 53.92 40.11 -7.71
CA ARG A 370 54.08 41.57 -7.61
C ARG A 370 55.55 41.93 -7.78
N THR A 371 55.88 42.69 -8.83
CA THR A 371 57.21 43.28 -8.99
C THR A 371 57.40 44.42 -7.97
N ILE A 372 58.56 44.43 -7.31
CA ILE A 372 58.94 45.41 -6.28
C ILE A 372 59.55 46.64 -6.97
N SER A 373 59.26 47.85 -6.49
CA SER A 373 59.85 49.09 -7.00
C SER A 373 61.27 49.31 -6.48
N GLN A 374 62.10 50.04 -7.22
CA GLN A 374 63.52 50.23 -6.92
C GLN A 374 63.77 50.81 -5.51
N GLU A 375 62.95 51.77 -5.07
CA GLU A 375 63.02 52.36 -3.72
C GLU A 375 62.81 51.31 -2.60
N GLU A 376 61.90 50.34 -2.79
CA GLU A 376 61.62 49.27 -1.80
C GLU A 376 62.73 48.17 -1.80
N ALA A 377 63.61 48.15 -2.81
CA ALA A 377 64.77 47.27 -2.88
C ALA A 377 66.03 47.87 -2.23
N GLU A 378 66.22 49.19 -2.33
CA GLU A 378 67.34 49.92 -1.70
C GLU A 378 67.21 49.91 -0.16
N ASP A 379 66.01 50.15 0.38
CA ASP A 379 65.71 50.04 1.83
C ASP A 379 65.98 48.63 2.41
N ARG A 380 66.09 47.61 1.56
CA ARG A 380 66.33 46.20 1.94
C ARG A 380 67.74 45.70 1.63
N GLN A 381 68.66 46.57 1.18
CA GLN A 381 70.07 46.24 0.91
C GLN A 381 70.25 45.03 -0.05
N ILE A 382 69.44 44.95 -1.10
CA ILE A 382 69.54 43.88 -2.10
C ILE A 382 70.55 44.29 -3.20
N GLU A 383 71.83 44.00 -2.98
CA GLU A 383 72.93 44.47 -3.85
C GLU A 383 73.08 43.72 -5.20
N SER A 384 72.21 42.76 -5.53
CA SER A 384 72.22 42.15 -6.87
C SER A 384 70.86 41.66 -7.34
N LEU A 385 70.54 41.97 -8.60
CA LEU A 385 69.51 41.27 -9.36
C LEU A 385 70.06 39.89 -9.75
N ALA A 386 69.51 38.84 -9.14
CA ALA A 386 69.77 37.48 -9.59
C ALA A 386 69.29 37.30 -11.03
N ALA A 387 70.12 36.72 -11.89
CA ALA A 387 69.75 36.43 -13.27
C ALA A 387 68.58 35.43 -13.34
N GLU A 388 67.79 35.49 -14.41
CA GLU A 388 66.67 34.57 -14.65
C GLU A 388 67.15 33.12 -14.80
N THR A 389 67.17 32.38 -13.71
CA THR A 389 67.45 30.93 -13.71
C THR A 389 66.45 30.17 -12.85
N ASN A 390 65.34 29.74 -13.46
CA ASN A 390 65.12 28.31 -13.72
C ASN A 390 63.79 28.05 -14.42
N SER A 391 63.87 27.85 -15.73
CA SER A 391 62.91 27.03 -16.46
C SER A 391 63.01 25.58 -15.97
N LEU A 392 61.97 25.05 -15.34
CA LEU A 392 61.82 23.60 -15.19
C LEU A 392 61.16 23.05 -16.46
N GLN A 393 62.01 22.66 -17.41
CA GLN A 393 61.59 21.83 -18.53
C GLN A 393 61.25 20.41 -18.05
N SER A 394 60.25 19.83 -18.69
CA SER A 394 59.96 18.40 -18.65
C SER A 394 61.09 17.59 -19.29
N GLU A 395 61.60 16.58 -18.61
CA GLU A 395 61.59 15.18 -19.05
C GLU A 395 62.23 14.26 -18.00
N GLY A 396 61.72 13.03 -17.89
CA GLY A 396 62.08 12.08 -16.85
C GLY A 396 61.30 10.79 -17.01
N THR A 397 61.69 9.98 -18.00
CA THR A 397 61.12 8.68 -18.32
C THR A 397 61.23 7.69 -17.17
N PHE A 398 60.16 6.93 -16.92
CA PHE A 398 60.19 5.67 -16.18
C PHE A 398 59.21 4.69 -16.83
N GLU A 399 59.76 3.67 -17.50
CA GLU A 399 59.04 2.46 -17.92
C GLU A 399 59.27 1.31 -16.91
N GLU A 400 58.49 0.25 -17.08
CA GLU A 400 58.15 -0.78 -16.10
C GLU A 400 59.28 -1.75 -15.70
N LYS A 401 59.06 -2.48 -14.60
CA LYS A 401 59.21 -3.95 -14.61
C LYS A 401 58.37 -4.66 -13.54
N ILE A 402 57.90 -5.86 -13.92
CA ILE A 402 57.02 -6.80 -13.19
C ILE A 402 57.87 -8.00 -12.72
N GLU A 403 57.50 -8.70 -11.63
CA GLU A 403 57.71 -10.17 -11.48
C GLU A 403 56.94 -10.83 -10.31
N GLU A 404 56.78 -12.18 -10.36
CA GLU A 404 55.91 -13.08 -9.54
C GLU A 404 56.74 -14.20 -8.86
N GLU A 405 56.28 -15.13 -8.00
CA GLU A 405 54.99 -15.50 -7.34
C GLU A 405 55.34 -15.90 -5.87
N SER A 406 54.44 -16.22 -4.91
CA SER A 406 53.88 -17.57 -4.72
C SER A 406 53.33 -17.81 -3.29
N LYS A 407 52.49 -18.86 -3.13
CA LYS A 407 51.80 -19.30 -1.88
C LYS A 407 52.74 -19.96 -0.85
N PRO A 408 52.33 -20.15 0.44
CA PRO A 408 51.70 -21.42 0.86
C PRO A 408 50.67 -21.32 2.04
N SER A 409 50.38 -22.44 2.72
CA SER A 409 49.17 -22.74 3.52
C SER A 409 49.39 -23.30 4.95
N MET A 410 48.35 -23.18 5.80
CA MET A 410 47.93 -24.04 6.94
C MET A 410 48.75 -24.20 8.25
N GLU A 411 48.01 -24.08 9.37
CA GLU A 411 48.13 -24.76 10.69
C GLU A 411 49.38 -24.47 11.59
N GLU A 412 49.34 -24.49 12.95
CA GLU A 412 48.35 -25.02 13.92
C GLU A 412 48.43 -24.37 15.34
N THR A 413 47.32 -24.42 16.11
CA THR A 413 47.15 -24.44 17.60
C THR A 413 47.38 -23.24 18.58
N SER A 414 46.36 -23.10 19.46
CA SER A 414 46.35 -22.85 20.93
C SER A 414 45.97 -21.45 21.47
N THR A 415 45.11 -21.20 22.48
CA THR A 415 44.12 -21.95 23.30
C THR A 415 43.38 -20.93 24.21
N THR A 416 42.05 -21.11 24.38
CA THR A 416 41.20 -20.85 25.61
C THR A 416 40.85 -19.45 26.21
N PHE A 417 39.53 -19.14 26.18
CA PHE A 417 38.63 -18.60 27.27
C PHE A 417 38.77 -17.16 27.86
N PRO A 418 37.76 -16.58 28.59
CA PRO A 418 36.30 -16.56 28.36
C PRO A 418 35.53 -15.24 28.75
N VAL A 419 34.30 -15.08 28.22
CA VAL A 419 33.01 -14.63 28.85
C VAL A 419 32.89 -13.43 29.85
N SER A 420 32.02 -12.48 29.45
CA SER A 420 31.12 -11.56 30.22
C SER A 420 31.63 -10.45 31.14
N GLU A 421 30.94 -9.29 31.05
CA GLU A 421 30.34 -8.64 32.22
C GLU A 421 29.04 -7.90 31.85
N LYS A 422 28.27 -7.45 32.84
CA LYS A 422 26.83 -7.13 32.78
C LYS A 422 26.50 -5.70 33.25
N GLU A 423 25.30 -5.23 32.88
CA GLU A 423 24.58 -4.08 33.47
C GLU A 423 25.23 -2.70 33.16
N ARG A 424 24.51 -1.57 33.07
CA ARG A 424 23.31 -1.16 33.83
C ARG A 424 22.61 0.07 33.21
N SER A 425 21.28 0.05 33.10
CA SER A 425 20.42 1.25 33.16
C SER A 425 18.96 0.85 33.44
N GLN A 426 18.31 1.57 34.36
CA GLN A 426 16.94 1.30 34.84
C GLN A 426 16.00 2.47 34.50
N GLU A 427 14.73 2.13 34.20
CA GLU A 427 13.51 2.96 34.38
C GLU A 427 13.43 4.27 33.54
N VAL A 428 12.28 4.72 33.02
CA VAL A 428 10.90 4.73 33.57
C VAL A 428 9.83 4.33 32.52
N GLU A 429 8.68 3.87 33.00
CA GLU A 429 7.55 3.25 32.28
C GLU A 429 6.69 4.18 31.38
N GLY A 430 6.03 3.57 30.40
CA GLY A 430 4.90 4.12 29.63
C GLY A 430 4.11 2.99 28.94
N HIS A 431 2.83 2.81 29.26
CA HIS A 431 2.11 1.54 29.04
C HIS A 431 1.50 1.31 27.64
N HIS A 432 1.70 0.07 27.15
CA HIS A 432 0.72 -0.86 26.53
C HIS A 432 0.23 -0.76 25.07
N GLN A 433 0.00 -1.99 24.56
CA GLN A 433 -0.82 -2.42 23.41
C GLN A 433 -0.30 -2.14 21.98
N LYS A 434 0.60 -3.01 21.50
CA LYS A 434 0.65 -3.47 20.08
C LYS A 434 1.52 -4.71 19.79
N GLU A 435 2.33 -5.15 20.74
CA GLU A 435 3.53 -5.98 20.48
C GLU A 435 3.32 -7.52 20.59
N TYR A 436 2.20 -8.05 20.10
CA TYR A 436 1.90 -9.50 20.16
C TYR A 436 1.61 -10.18 18.80
N ALA A 437 1.77 -9.47 17.68
CA ALA A 437 1.51 -10.03 16.34
C ALA A 437 2.78 -10.26 15.49
N GLU A 438 3.80 -9.40 15.60
CA GLU A 438 4.93 -9.37 14.64
C GLU A 438 6.13 -10.27 15.04
N GLU A 439 6.16 -10.81 16.26
CA GLU A 439 7.31 -11.60 16.77
C GLU A 439 7.34 -13.09 16.37
N THR A 440 6.31 -13.59 15.65
CA THR A 440 6.15 -15.02 15.34
C THR A 440 6.57 -15.45 13.95
N GLU A 441 6.50 -14.58 12.93
CA GLU A 441 6.83 -14.96 11.54
C GLU A 441 8.34 -15.18 11.34
N ASP A 442 9.18 -14.33 11.93
CA ASP A 442 10.64 -14.33 11.71
C ASP A 442 11.42 -15.45 12.45
N LYS A 443 10.74 -16.27 13.26
CA LYS A 443 11.38 -17.34 14.08
C LYS A 443 11.23 -18.75 13.51
N SER A 444 10.23 -19.04 12.66
CA SER A 444 9.97 -20.41 12.19
C SER A 444 10.97 -20.93 11.16
N ASP A 445 11.53 -20.06 10.32
CA ASP A 445 12.42 -20.43 9.20
C ASP A 445 13.81 -20.94 9.63
N LYS A 446 14.06 -21.06 10.94
CA LYS A 446 15.34 -21.52 11.52
C LYS A 446 15.19 -22.63 12.57
N MET A 447 13.99 -23.20 12.75
CA MET A 447 13.76 -24.24 13.77
C MET A 447 14.12 -25.65 13.28
N SER A 448 14.84 -26.41 14.10
CA SER A 448 15.14 -27.82 13.82
C SER A 448 13.94 -28.72 14.10
N ALA A 449 13.93 -29.94 13.56
CA ALA A 449 12.87 -30.93 13.83
C ALA A 449 12.72 -31.23 15.34
N SER A 450 13.81 -31.17 16.11
CA SER A 450 13.79 -31.30 17.58
C SER A 450 13.13 -30.12 18.30
N ASP A 451 13.28 -28.90 17.79
CA ASP A 451 12.67 -27.70 18.40
C ASP A 451 11.17 -27.69 18.16
N MET A 452 10.73 -28.16 16.98
CA MET A 452 9.31 -28.36 16.67
C MET A 452 8.66 -29.46 17.51
N GLU A 453 9.35 -30.56 17.83
CA GLU A 453 8.83 -31.55 18.78
C GLU A 453 8.61 -30.98 20.20
N ALA A 454 9.46 -30.02 20.62
CA ALA A 454 9.30 -29.34 21.91
C ALA A 454 8.14 -28.34 21.88
N TYR A 455 7.99 -27.61 20.77
CA TYR A 455 6.86 -26.68 20.52
C TYR A 455 5.51 -27.42 20.48
N ASP A 456 5.41 -28.52 19.74
CA ASP A 456 4.21 -29.38 19.68
C ASP A 456 3.85 -29.95 21.08
N GLN A 457 4.83 -30.22 21.94
CA GLN A 457 4.61 -30.63 23.33
C GLN A 457 4.12 -29.51 24.26
N ALA A 458 4.54 -28.26 24.02
CA ALA A 458 4.06 -27.10 24.76
C ALA A 458 2.58 -26.84 24.44
N ILE A 459 2.25 -26.68 23.15
CA ILE A 459 0.88 -26.47 22.68
C ILE A 459 -0.05 -27.61 23.14
N LYS A 460 0.40 -28.87 23.09
CA LYS A 460 -0.38 -30.01 23.60
C LYS A 460 -0.86 -29.80 25.05
N ARG A 461 -0.07 -29.15 25.92
CA ARG A 461 -0.47 -28.90 27.33
C ARG A 461 -1.56 -27.83 27.43
N GLU A 462 -1.47 -26.79 26.61
CA GLU A 462 -2.41 -25.67 26.58
C GLU A 462 -3.77 -26.14 26.01
N LEU A 463 -3.76 -26.81 24.86
CA LEU A 463 -4.96 -27.37 24.23
C LEU A 463 -5.71 -28.36 25.16
N ASN A 464 -5.00 -29.18 25.93
CA ASN A 464 -5.62 -30.07 26.92
C ASN A 464 -6.18 -29.32 28.14
N LYS A 465 -5.70 -28.11 28.44
CA LYS A 465 -6.25 -27.25 29.51
C LYS A 465 -7.53 -26.56 29.03
N GLU A 466 -7.52 -26.03 27.80
CA GLU A 466 -8.67 -25.40 27.16
C GLU A 466 -9.83 -26.37 26.97
N ALA A 467 -9.59 -27.54 26.37
CA ALA A 467 -10.62 -28.57 26.17
C ALA A 467 -11.29 -28.95 27.51
N ARG A 468 -10.51 -29.14 28.59
CA ARG A 468 -11.05 -29.43 29.93
C ARG A 468 -11.82 -28.27 30.56
N GLN A 469 -11.60 -27.03 30.12
CA GLN A 469 -12.40 -25.89 30.56
C GLN A 469 -13.70 -25.82 29.77
N LEU A 470 -13.66 -26.07 28.46
CA LEU A 470 -14.82 -26.10 27.57
C LEU A 470 -15.83 -27.22 27.90
N MET A 471 -15.36 -28.41 28.27
CA MET A 471 -16.29 -29.53 28.57
C MET A 471 -17.02 -29.39 29.92
N LYS A 472 -16.68 -28.42 30.78
CA LYS A 472 -17.35 -28.23 32.09
C LYS A 472 -18.80 -27.79 31.89
N GLY A 473 -19.72 -28.42 32.62
CA GLY A 473 -21.16 -28.19 32.48
C GLY A 473 -21.80 -28.88 31.29
N THR A 474 -21.05 -29.63 30.48
CA THR A 474 -21.58 -30.43 29.36
C THR A 474 -21.79 -31.89 29.75
N ILE A 475 -22.52 -32.65 28.93
CA ILE A 475 -22.68 -34.10 29.13
C ILE A 475 -21.35 -34.89 29.11
N HIS A 476 -20.27 -34.26 28.60
CA HIS A 476 -18.95 -34.84 28.44
C HIS A 476 -17.96 -34.48 29.57
N GLU A 477 -18.35 -33.72 30.60
CA GLU A 477 -17.44 -33.27 31.68
C GLU A 477 -16.73 -34.43 32.39
N LYS A 478 -17.41 -35.58 32.52
CA LYS A 478 -16.90 -36.81 33.16
C LYS A 478 -16.23 -37.77 32.17
N GLU A 479 -16.01 -37.33 30.94
CA GLU A 479 -15.42 -38.13 29.87
C GLU A 479 -14.00 -37.66 29.63
N GLY A 480 -13.04 -38.57 29.78
CA GLY A 480 -11.62 -38.25 29.64
C GLY A 480 -11.26 -37.94 28.20
N MET A 481 -11.42 -36.68 27.81
CA MET A 481 -10.97 -36.13 26.53
C MET A 481 -9.47 -35.83 26.62
N ILE A 482 -8.69 -36.32 25.65
CA ILE A 482 -7.27 -36.04 25.52
C ILE A 482 -6.97 -35.60 24.09
N LEU A 483 -6.28 -34.48 23.97
CA LEU A 483 -5.83 -33.94 22.69
C LEU A 483 -4.35 -34.31 22.45
N HIS A 484 -4.05 -34.83 21.27
CA HIS A 484 -2.73 -35.24 20.82
C HIS A 484 -2.29 -34.42 19.61
N ARG A 485 -0.99 -34.12 19.53
CA ARG A 485 -0.32 -33.87 18.25
C ARG A 485 0.43 -35.15 17.86
N PRO A 486 0.24 -35.69 16.64
CA PRO A 486 0.96 -36.87 16.19
C PRO A 486 2.43 -36.54 15.93
N LYS A 487 3.32 -37.51 16.19
CA LYS A 487 4.72 -37.44 15.75
C LYS A 487 4.78 -37.76 14.26
N PHE A 488 5.51 -36.96 13.49
CA PHE A 488 5.73 -37.15 12.06
C PHE A 488 7.17 -37.59 11.79
N THR A 489 7.36 -38.33 10.70
CA THR A 489 8.67 -38.59 10.10
C THR A 489 8.87 -37.60 8.97
N PRO A 490 9.92 -36.75 8.99
CA PRO A 490 10.12 -35.79 7.90
C PRO A 490 10.29 -36.50 6.56
N ASN A 491 9.66 -35.96 5.51
CA ASN A 491 9.92 -36.30 4.11
C ASN A 491 9.42 -37.70 3.69
N ASP A 492 8.23 -38.11 4.14
CA ASP A 492 7.64 -39.44 3.86
C ASP A 492 7.34 -39.62 2.35
N PRO A 493 7.67 -40.78 1.73
CA PRO A 493 7.31 -41.05 0.35
C PRO A 493 5.78 -41.01 0.08
N GLU A 494 4.94 -41.51 1.00
CA GLU A 494 3.48 -41.54 0.81
C GLU A 494 2.91 -40.11 0.72
N ALA A 495 3.47 -39.15 1.47
CA ALA A 495 3.08 -37.75 1.43
C ALA A 495 3.41 -37.09 0.09
N LYS A 496 4.57 -37.43 -0.50
CA LYS A 496 5.00 -36.89 -1.80
C LYS A 496 4.15 -37.39 -2.95
N ASP A 497 3.85 -38.69 -2.96
CA ASP A 497 3.09 -39.31 -4.04
C ASP A 497 1.66 -38.73 -4.08
N ILE A 498 1.01 -38.60 -2.92
CA ILE A 498 -0.29 -37.94 -2.79
C ILE A 498 -0.22 -36.47 -3.21
N ARG A 499 0.82 -35.72 -2.79
CA ARG A 499 1.00 -34.32 -3.17
C ARG A 499 1.13 -34.16 -4.69
N GLN A 500 1.91 -35.02 -5.35
CA GLN A 500 2.11 -34.96 -6.82
C GLN A 500 0.80 -35.23 -7.59
N GLU A 501 -0.04 -36.14 -7.12
CA GLU A 501 -1.35 -36.43 -7.73
C GLU A 501 -2.32 -35.25 -7.62
N VAL A 502 -2.31 -34.56 -6.47
CA VAL A 502 -3.29 -33.53 -6.11
C VAL A 502 -2.90 -32.11 -6.60
N LEU A 503 -1.61 -31.78 -6.61
CA LEU A 503 -1.09 -30.46 -7.02
C LEU A 503 -1.69 -29.87 -8.32
N PRO A 504 -1.74 -30.60 -9.47
CA PRO A 504 -2.23 -30.00 -10.72
C PRO A 504 -3.72 -29.64 -10.66
N VAL A 505 -4.53 -30.39 -9.90
CA VAL A 505 -5.95 -30.07 -9.68
C VAL A 505 -6.07 -28.79 -8.86
N VAL A 506 -5.32 -28.69 -7.76
CA VAL A 506 -5.28 -27.49 -6.90
C VAL A 506 -4.85 -26.26 -7.69
N GLU A 507 -3.80 -26.36 -8.51
CA GLU A 507 -3.30 -25.21 -9.29
C GLU A 507 -4.29 -24.69 -10.33
N SER A 508 -5.02 -25.60 -10.99
CA SER A 508 -6.04 -25.21 -11.98
C SER A 508 -7.19 -24.42 -11.33
N LEU A 509 -7.63 -24.84 -10.14
CA LEU A 509 -8.72 -24.21 -9.40
C LEU A 509 -8.26 -22.95 -8.67
N SER A 510 -7.06 -22.94 -8.09
CA SER A 510 -6.55 -21.77 -7.36
C SER A 510 -6.34 -20.58 -8.30
N ARG A 511 -5.89 -20.79 -9.54
CA ARG A 511 -5.82 -19.70 -10.54
C ARG A 511 -7.21 -19.16 -10.87
N GLN A 512 -8.17 -20.04 -11.19
CA GLN A 512 -9.55 -19.62 -11.48
C GLN A 512 -10.20 -18.84 -10.33
N ILE A 513 -9.88 -19.18 -9.08
CA ILE A 513 -10.45 -18.52 -7.90
C ILE A 513 -9.73 -17.22 -7.57
N LEU A 514 -8.40 -17.15 -7.71
CA LEU A 514 -7.66 -15.88 -7.59
C LEU A 514 -8.07 -14.89 -8.69
N ASP A 515 -8.21 -15.35 -9.94
CA ASP A 515 -8.75 -14.55 -11.04
C ASP A 515 -10.18 -14.03 -10.76
N LEU A 516 -10.98 -14.75 -9.96
CA LEU A 516 -12.32 -14.28 -9.54
C LEU A 516 -12.23 -13.30 -8.36
N LEU A 517 -11.42 -13.59 -7.33
CA LEU A 517 -11.24 -12.74 -6.16
C LEU A 517 -10.64 -11.37 -6.52
N ASP A 518 -9.67 -11.32 -7.45
CA ASP A 518 -9.11 -10.08 -8.00
C ASP A 518 -10.17 -9.20 -8.72
N ASN A 519 -11.29 -9.81 -9.12
CA ASN A 519 -12.42 -9.16 -9.79
C ASN A 519 -13.65 -8.93 -8.88
N GLU A 520 -13.66 -9.44 -7.64
CA GLU A 520 -14.78 -9.23 -6.71
C GLU A 520 -14.60 -7.95 -5.88
N ASP A 521 -15.41 -6.94 -6.18
CA ASP A 521 -15.51 -5.71 -5.38
C ASP A 521 -16.00 -6.04 -3.95
N GLY A 522 -15.09 -6.11 -2.97
CA GLY A 522 -15.42 -6.42 -1.57
C GLY A 522 -16.57 -5.55 -1.02
N VAL A 523 -17.75 -6.16 -0.79
CA VAL A 523 -18.97 -5.47 -0.33
C VAL A 523 -19.09 -5.43 1.21
N SER A 524 -18.17 -6.04 1.96
CA SER A 524 -18.27 -6.18 3.42
C SER A 524 -17.91 -4.89 4.18
N TYR A 525 -18.71 -4.56 5.19
CA TYR A 525 -18.52 -3.40 6.08
C TYR A 525 -18.41 -3.86 7.54
N GLN A 526 -17.31 -3.50 8.22
CA GLN A 526 -17.20 -3.61 9.68
C GLN A 526 -18.12 -2.59 10.35
N LYS A 527 -19.14 -3.08 11.07
CA LYS A 527 -20.14 -2.24 11.73
C LYS A 527 -19.69 -1.71 13.09
N GLY A 528 -20.09 -0.50 13.44
CA GLY A 528 -19.95 0.02 14.80
C GLY A 528 -18.55 0.50 15.17
N LYS A 529 -17.94 1.29 14.31
CA LYS A 529 -16.75 2.11 14.57
C LYS A 529 -17.16 3.54 14.93
N TYR A 530 -16.23 4.30 15.50
CA TYR A 530 -16.39 5.74 15.75
C TYR A 530 -16.32 6.58 14.46
N GLU A 531 -15.77 6.00 13.39
CA GLU A 531 -15.58 6.61 12.06
C GLU A 531 -15.76 5.53 10.98
N GLY A 532 -16.27 5.90 9.80
CA GLY A 532 -16.53 4.94 8.73
C GLY A 532 -17.36 5.52 7.58
N GLN A 533 -17.37 4.81 6.45
CA GLN A 533 -17.90 5.28 5.16
C GLN A 533 -19.44 5.27 5.08
N ARG A 534 -20.12 4.51 5.95
CA ARG A 534 -21.59 4.43 5.98
C ARG A 534 -22.11 4.71 7.39
N PHE A 535 -22.96 5.71 7.52
CA PHE A 535 -23.65 5.99 8.78
C PHE A 535 -24.76 4.96 9.06
N ASN A 536 -24.77 4.39 10.26
CA ASN A 536 -25.72 3.36 10.69
C ASN A 536 -26.65 3.88 11.79
N ALA A 537 -27.76 4.48 11.37
CA ALA A 537 -28.74 5.12 12.26
C ALA A 537 -29.28 4.18 13.36
N THR A 538 -29.30 2.86 13.12
CA THR A 538 -29.72 1.85 14.10
C THR A 538 -28.86 1.86 15.38
N ARG A 539 -27.59 2.27 15.29
CA ARG A 539 -26.68 2.31 16.45
C ARG A 539 -26.78 3.58 17.29
N ILE A 540 -27.47 4.62 16.84
CA ILE A 540 -27.68 5.86 17.60
C ILE A 540 -28.35 5.56 18.96
N ALA A 541 -29.30 4.62 18.97
CA ALA A 541 -30.06 4.25 20.17
C ALA A 541 -29.23 3.64 21.31
N TYR A 542 -27.99 3.19 21.06
CA TYR A 542 -27.13 2.60 22.08
C TYR A 542 -26.25 3.64 22.81
N GLY A 543 -26.12 4.86 22.31
CA GLY A 543 -25.33 5.94 22.95
C GLY A 543 -23.80 5.78 22.92
N ASP A 544 -23.27 4.62 22.50
CA ASP A 544 -21.85 4.26 22.51
C ASP A 544 -20.93 5.07 21.55
N LEU A 545 -21.44 6.11 20.88
CA LEU A 545 -20.74 6.92 19.85
C LEU A 545 -20.23 6.15 18.62
N ARG A 546 -20.52 4.83 18.52
CA ARG A 546 -20.09 3.92 17.46
C ARG A 546 -21.11 3.85 16.32
N TYR A 547 -21.31 4.96 15.61
CA TYR A 547 -22.40 5.13 14.64
C TYR A 547 -22.04 4.82 13.19
N PHE A 548 -20.79 4.47 12.89
CA PHE A 548 -20.32 4.32 11.53
C PHE A 548 -19.91 2.88 11.20
N ASP A 549 -20.16 2.47 9.97
CA ASP A 549 -19.73 1.21 9.38
C ASP A 549 -18.61 1.52 8.37
N LYS A 550 -17.43 0.91 8.54
CA LYS A 550 -16.24 1.12 7.68
C LYS A 550 -16.16 -0.03 6.67
N LYS A 551 -16.05 0.27 5.36
CA LYS A 551 -15.85 -0.77 4.33
C LYS A 551 -14.49 -1.41 4.56
N ASN A 552 -14.42 -2.73 4.47
CA ASN A 552 -13.15 -3.43 4.60
C ASN A 552 -12.30 -3.18 3.34
N PRO A 553 -10.99 -2.88 3.47
CA PRO A 553 -10.09 -2.89 2.32
C PRO A 553 -10.01 -4.32 1.73
N PRO A 554 -9.86 -4.50 0.40
CA PRO A 554 -10.06 -5.82 -0.24
C PRO A 554 -9.10 -6.96 0.13
N HIS A 555 -8.10 -6.76 1.00
CA HIS A 555 -7.04 -7.75 1.25
C HIS A 555 -6.56 -7.90 2.71
N GLU A 556 -7.20 -7.28 3.70
CA GLU A 556 -6.63 -7.24 5.06
C GLU A 556 -7.15 -8.32 6.02
N GLN A 557 -8.27 -8.98 5.69
CA GLN A 557 -8.77 -10.14 6.44
C GLN A 557 -9.46 -11.15 5.49
N PRO A 558 -9.18 -12.46 5.63
CA PRO A 558 -9.79 -13.49 4.81
C PRO A 558 -11.31 -13.53 5.03
N SER A 559 -12.09 -13.54 3.94
CA SER A 559 -13.56 -13.59 4.00
C SER A 559 -14.07 -14.85 4.70
N LEU A 560 -13.26 -15.91 4.66
CA LEU A 560 -13.59 -17.26 5.11
C LEU A 560 -12.53 -17.79 6.09
N ALA A 561 -12.96 -18.35 7.22
CA ALA A 561 -12.14 -19.25 8.04
C ALA A 561 -12.69 -20.67 7.93
N VAL A 562 -11.80 -21.66 7.73
CA VAL A 562 -12.18 -23.06 7.48
C VAL A 562 -11.64 -23.96 8.58
N ALA A 563 -12.53 -24.77 9.17
CA ALA A 563 -12.17 -25.87 10.06
C ALA A 563 -12.61 -27.20 9.44
N ILE A 564 -11.70 -28.17 9.36
CA ILE A 564 -11.98 -29.52 8.88
C ILE A 564 -11.91 -30.49 10.06
N ARG A 565 -12.97 -31.26 10.24
CA ARG A 565 -13.03 -32.43 11.12
C ARG A 565 -13.02 -33.71 10.28
N ILE A 566 -12.15 -34.66 10.62
CA ILE A 566 -11.98 -35.95 9.95
C ILE A 566 -12.26 -37.07 10.95
N ASP A 567 -13.27 -37.88 10.67
CA ASP A 567 -13.57 -39.09 11.44
C ASP A 567 -12.45 -40.13 11.25
N GLU A 568 -11.77 -40.52 12.33
CA GLU A 568 -10.77 -41.60 12.35
C GLU A 568 -11.30 -42.88 13.02
N SER A 569 -12.62 -43.14 12.94
CA SER A 569 -13.23 -44.42 13.37
C SER A 569 -12.90 -45.60 12.43
N GLY A 570 -13.14 -46.81 12.93
CA GLY A 570 -12.85 -48.07 12.22
C GLY A 570 -13.70 -48.31 10.97
N SER A 571 -14.80 -47.57 10.77
CA SER A 571 -15.60 -47.61 9.53
C SER A 571 -14.78 -47.22 8.30
N MET A 572 -13.90 -46.23 8.48
CA MET A 572 -13.07 -45.61 7.44
C MET A 572 -11.97 -46.54 6.87
N ILE A 573 -11.86 -47.78 7.37
CA ILE A 573 -11.00 -48.85 6.81
C ILE A 573 -11.50 -49.31 5.44
N ARG A 574 -12.81 -49.22 5.17
CA ARG A 574 -13.41 -49.76 3.94
C ARG A 574 -13.16 -48.84 2.73
N ASP A 575 -13.10 -49.46 1.55
CA ASP A 575 -13.12 -48.81 0.23
C ASP A 575 -12.15 -47.62 0.06
N GLU A 576 -10.94 -47.69 0.63
CA GLU A 576 -9.91 -46.63 0.58
C GLU A 576 -10.38 -45.24 1.08
N ARG A 577 -11.48 -45.17 1.85
CA ARG A 577 -12.10 -43.91 2.30
C ARG A 577 -11.15 -43.03 3.11
N MET A 578 -10.31 -43.62 3.94
CA MET A 578 -9.24 -42.89 4.64
C MET A 578 -8.21 -42.29 3.67
N MET A 579 -7.85 -42.97 2.57
CA MET A 579 -6.94 -42.41 1.57
C MET A 579 -7.59 -41.24 0.83
N ALA A 580 -8.88 -41.35 0.49
CA ALA A 580 -9.64 -40.23 -0.07
C ALA A 580 -9.71 -39.02 0.90
N ALA A 581 -9.91 -39.27 2.20
CA ALA A 581 -9.88 -38.24 3.23
C ALA A 581 -8.49 -37.57 3.36
N LYS A 582 -7.39 -38.35 3.35
CA LYS A 582 -6.01 -37.80 3.31
C LYS A 582 -5.78 -36.94 2.07
N LYS A 583 -6.15 -37.44 0.87
CA LYS A 583 -6.03 -36.72 -0.41
C LYS A 583 -6.78 -35.38 -0.36
N ALA A 584 -8.01 -35.37 0.14
CA ALA A 584 -8.80 -34.16 0.28
C ALA A 584 -8.23 -33.18 1.32
N ALA A 585 -7.73 -33.67 2.46
CA ALA A 585 -7.10 -32.83 3.48
C ALA A 585 -5.84 -32.11 2.96
N ILE A 586 -4.97 -32.84 2.24
CA ILE A 586 -3.77 -32.27 1.60
C ILE A 586 -4.17 -31.29 0.48
N ALA A 587 -5.20 -31.60 -0.31
CA ALA A 587 -5.72 -30.69 -1.34
C ALA A 587 -6.20 -29.36 -0.79
N VAL A 588 -7.00 -29.39 0.29
CA VAL A 588 -7.51 -28.18 0.94
C VAL A 588 -6.40 -27.43 1.66
N ALA A 589 -5.41 -28.11 2.25
CA ALA A 589 -4.24 -27.46 2.84
C ALA A 589 -3.42 -26.67 1.80
N ALA A 590 -3.10 -27.30 0.66
CA ALA A 590 -2.38 -26.66 -0.43
C ALA A 590 -3.18 -25.53 -1.11
N PHE A 591 -4.51 -25.64 -1.14
CA PHE A 591 -5.40 -24.57 -1.62
C PHE A 591 -5.44 -23.39 -0.64
N ALA A 592 -5.67 -23.65 0.65
CA ALA A 592 -5.76 -22.63 1.69
C ALA A 592 -4.44 -21.84 1.85
N GLN A 593 -3.28 -22.50 1.71
CA GLN A 593 -1.99 -21.83 1.72
C GLN A 593 -1.80 -20.86 0.53
N ARG A 594 -2.42 -21.12 -0.62
CA ARG A 594 -2.29 -20.29 -1.83
C ARG A 594 -3.27 -19.11 -1.88
N VAL A 595 -4.41 -19.23 -1.19
CA VAL A 595 -5.48 -18.20 -1.14
C VAL A 595 -5.50 -17.47 0.22
N ASP A 596 -4.49 -17.73 1.06
CA ASP A 596 -4.32 -17.18 2.42
C ASP A 596 -5.55 -17.35 3.34
N ILE A 597 -6.10 -18.57 3.34
CA ILE A 597 -7.27 -18.93 4.14
C ILE A 597 -6.83 -19.53 5.48
N PRO A 598 -7.29 -19.01 6.64
CA PRO A 598 -7.05 -19.61 7.94
C PRO A 598 -7.68 -21.00 8.02
N LEU A 599 -6.82 -22.01 8.04
CA LEU A 599 -7.19 -23.41 8.06
C LEU A 599 -6.81 -24.07 9.39
N MET A 600 -7.75 -24.86 9.92
CA MET A 600 -7.58 -25.72 11.08
C MET A 600 -8.01 -27.16 10.73
N ILE A 601 -7.21 -28.17 11.07
CA ILE A 601 -7.47 -29.59 10.74
C ILE A 601 -7.37 -30.46 11.99
N TYR A 602 -8.45 -31.19 12.24
CA TYR A 602 -8.64 -32.07 13.37
C TYR A 602 -9.11 -33.45 12.92
N GLY A 603 -8.54 -34.51 13.50
CA GLY A 603 -9.08 -35.87 13.43
C GLY A 603 -9.51 -36.38 14.80
N ASP A 604 -10.44 -37.34 14.86
CA ASP A 604 -10.88 -37.88 16.15
C ASP A 604 -11.31 -39.34 16.15
N THR A 605 -11.25 -39.94 17.34
CA THR A 605 -11.76 -41.27 17.63
C THR A 605 -12.13 -41.38 19.12
N ALA A 606 -12.97 -42.37 19.46
CA ALA A 606 -13.41 -42.65 20.82
C ALA A 606 -12.97 -44.04 21.29
N ASP A 607 -13.00 -44.24 22.61
CA ASP A 607 -12.79 -45.51 23.32
C ASP A 607 -11.39 -46.16 23.23
N VAL A 608 -10.34 -45.38 22.92
CA VAL A 608 -8.95 -45.87 22.85
C VAL A 608 -8.47 -46.50 24.18
N SER A 609 -8.90 -45.98 25.34
CA SER A 609 -8.66 -46.65 26.63
C SER A 609 -9.72 -46.32 27.69
N ALA A 610 -9.79 -47.11 28.76
CA ALA A 610 -10.73 -46.86 29.87
C ALA A 610 -10.57 -45.49 30.56
N ARG A 611 -9.43 -44.82 30.38
CA ARG A 611 -9.15 -43.46 30.90
C ARG A 611 -9.29 -42.38 29.83
N GLU A 612 -9.29 -42.75 28.56
CA GLU A 612 -9.30 -41.88 27.40
C GLU A 612 -10.46 -42.28 26.49
N LYS A 613 -11.62 -41.67 26.75
CA LYS A 613 -12.87 -41.99 26.05
C LYS A 613 -13.00 -41.24 24.73
N THR A 614 -12.28 -40.14 24.56
CA THR A 614 -12.28 -39.36 23.32
C THR A 614 -10.86 -38.84 23.08
N SER A 615 -10.25 -39.32 22.00
CA SER A 615 -8.91 -38.98 21.54
C SER A 615 -9.04 -38.05 20.34
N VAL A 616 -8.51 -36.84 20.46
CA VAL A 616 -8.57 -35.83 19.41
C VAL A 616 -7.15 -35.54 18.90
N PHE A 617 -6.95 -35.58 17.60
CA PHE A 617 -5.67 -35.37 16.94
C PHE A 617 -5.68 -34.01 16.24
N SER A 618 -4.90 -33.05 16.78
CA SER A 618 -4.65 -31.75 16.15
C SER A 618 -3.55 -31.93 15.11
N TYR A 619 -3.90 -31.82 13.83
CA TYR A 619 -2.91 -31.82 12.73
C TYR A 619 -2.46 -30.40 12.39
N LYS A 620 -3.37 -29.43 12.42
CA LYS A 620 -3.09 -28.00 12.21
C LYS A 620 -4.03 -27.12 13.03
N GLU A 621 -3.49 -26.16 13.77
CA GLU A 621 -4.18 -25.00 14.36
C GLU A 621 -4.12 -23.77 13.43
N PHE A 622 -4.96 -22.77 13.68
CA PHE A 622 -4.90 -21.50 12.93
C PHE A 622 -3.53 -20.82 13.02
N THR A 623 -2.84 -20.93 14.16
CA THR A 623 -1.51 -20.36 14.41
C THR A 623 -0.34 -21.22 13.92
N ASP A 624 -0.58 -22.46 13.47
CA ASP A 624 0.50 -23.32 12.95
C ASP A 624 0.86 -22.96 11.50
N THR A 625 2.15 -22.96 11.20
CA THR A 625 2.67 -22.89 9.83
C THR A 625 2.35 -24.17 9.04
N TYR A 626 2.41 -24.08 7.70
CA TYR A 626 2.15 -25.21 6.79
C TYR A 626 3.35 -26.19 6.66
N HIS A 627 4.43 -25.99 7.42
CA HIS A 627 5.66 -26.79 7.28
C HIS A 627 5.50 -28.21 7.86
N TRP A 628 5.90 -29.22 7.09
CA TRP A 628 5.67 -30.66 7.37
C TRP A 628 4.21 -31.08 7.62
N LEU A 629 3.23 -30.27 7.22
CA LEU A 629 1.81 -30.60 7.42
C LEU A 629 1.41 -31.90 6.72
N ASP A 630 1.85 -32.12 5.47
CA ASP A 630 1.51 -33.34 4.73
C ASP A 630 2.08 -34.60 5.39
N ASP A 631 3.32 -34.53 5.92
CA ASP A 631 3.92 -35.62 6.70
C ASP A 631 3.10 -35.91 7.97
N LYS A 632 2.53 -34.87 8.62
CA LYS A 632 1.59 -35.03 9.75
C LYS A 632 0.27 -35.66 9.29
N LEU A 633 -0.34 -35.20 8.19
CA LEU A 633 -1.62 -35.70 7.67
C LEU A 633 -1.56 -37.18 7.23
N VAL A 634 -0.43 -37.64 6.67
CA VAL A 634 -0.22 -39.05 6.32
C VAL A 634 -0.29 -39.99 7.54
N THR A 635 -0.03 -39.49 8.75
CA THR A 635 -0.12 -40.31 9.98
C THR A 635 -1.55 -40.70 10.38
N MET A 636 -2.58 -40.11 9.75
CA MET A 636 -4.00 -40.46 9.95
C MET A 636 -4.24 -41.96 9.75
N LYS A 637 -4.86 -42.60 10.74
CA LYS A 637 -5.19 -44.04 10.72
C LYS A 637 -6.54 -44.29 11.37
N PRO A 638 -7.41 -45.11 10.75
CA PRO A 638 -8.68 -45.48 11.36
C PRO A 638 -8.44 -46.33 12.60
N ARG A 639 -9.17 -46.05 13.68
CA ARG A 639 -9.05 -46.72 14.98
C ARG A 639 -10.37 -47.35 15.40
N GLN A 640 -11.03 -46.83 16.43
CA GLN A 640 -12.19 -47.48 17.06
C GLN A 640 -13.49 -46.73 16.75
N ASN A 641 -14.03 -46.03 17.74
CA ASN A 641 -15.35 -45.42 17.76
C ASN A 641 -15.27 -43.92 17.42
N ASN A 642 -16.41 -43.21 17.40
CA ASN A 642 -16.48 -41.75 17.20
C ASN A 642 -17.43 -41.09 18.21
N ARG A 643 -17.12 -39.84 18.61
CA ARG A 643 -17.95 -39.04 19.52
C ARG A 643 -18.08 -37.61 19.01
N ASP A 644 -18.95 -37.47 18.01
CA ASP A 644 -19.10 -36.25 17.21
C ASP A 644 -19.34 -34.98 18.04
N GLY A 645 -20.35 -34.97 18.93
CA GLY A 645 -20.78 -33.74 19.60
C GLY A 645 -19.67 -33.06 20.42
N ALA A 646 -18.87 -33.84 21.14
CA ALA A 646 -17.74 -33.31 21.93
C ALA A 646 -16.67 -32.63 21.05
N VAL A 647 -16.37 -33.22 19.89
CA VAL A 647 -15.31 -32.74 18.99
C VAL A 647 -15.81 -31.56 18.16
N ILE A 648 -17.04 -31.64 17.64
CA ILE A 648 -17.68 -30.52 16.94
C ILE A 648 -17.78 -29.30 17.85
N ARG A 649 -18.12 -29.47 19.14
CA ARG A 649 -18.15 -28.37 20.12
C ARG A 649 -16.79 -27.69 20.27
N LEU A 650 -15.71 -28.48 20.39
CA LEU A 650 -14.34 -27.95 20.52
C LEU A 650 -13.91 -27.17 19.27
N VAL A 651 -14.14 -27.75 18.08
CA VAL A 651 -13.77 -27.17 16.78
C VAL A 651 -14.60 -25.91 16.50
N ALA A 652 -15.90 -25.92 16.82
CA ALA A 652 -16.80 -24.78 16.63
C ALA A 652 -16.46 -23.59 17.56
N GLU A 653 -16.11 -23.82 18.83
CA GLU A 653 -15.65 -22.73 19.71
C GLU A 653 -14.38 -22.06 19.19
N LYS A 654 -13.39 -22.86 18.75
CA LYS A 654 -12.15 -22.33 18.18
C LYS A 654 -12.38 -21.53 16.90
N LEU A 655 -13.36 -21.94 16.09
CA LEU A 655 -13.78 -21.24 14.89
C LEU A 655 -14.61 -19.98 15.21
N SER A 656 -15.40 -19.97 16.29
CA SER A 656 -16.19 -18.80 16.69
C SER A 656 -15.32 -17.62 17.13
N GLN A 657 -14.14 -17.90 17.70
CA GLN A 657 -13.13 -16.90 18.09
C GLN A 657 -12.42 -16.22 16.92
N GLN A 658 -12.52 -16.74 15.68
CA GLN A 658 -11.89 -16.13 14.50
C GLN A 658 -12.59 -14.83 14.06
N THR A 659 -11.85 -13.93 13.43
CA THR A 659 -12.35 -12.62 12.93
C THR A 659 -12.98 -12.66 11.53
N ALA A 660 -12.85 -13.78 10.80
CA ALA A 660 -13.38 -13.94 9.44
C ALA A 660 -14.91 -13.77 9.37
N THR A 661 -15.40 -13.24 8.25
CA THR A 661 -16.83 -12.94 8.03
C THR A 661 -17.69 -14.19 7.85
N THR A 662 -17.15 -15.23 7.20
CA THR A 662 -17.79 -16.53 7.01
C THR A 662 -16.97 -17.57 7.77
N LYS A 663 -17.66 -18.39 8.58
CA LYS A 663 -17.04 -19.45 9.40
C LYS A 663 -17.55 -20.79 8.93
N LEU A 664 -16.71 -21.59 8.30
CA LEU A 664 -17.10 -22.87 7.70
C LEU A 664 -16.48 -24.05 8.44
N LEU A 665 -17.32 -24.94 8.97
CA LEU A 665 -16.90 -26.21 9.55
C LEU A 665 -17.35 -27.36 8.65
N ILE A 666 -16.37 -28.08 8.10
CA ILE A 666 -16.59 -29.26 7.24
C ILE A 666 -16.34 -30.53 8.05
N ASN A 667 -17.38 -31.35 8.19
CA ASN A 667 -17.33 -32.64 8.88
C ASN A 667 -17.25 -33.78 7.86
N ILE A 668 -16.12 -34.48 7.81
CA ILE A 668 -15.88 -35.64 6.95
C ILE A 668 -16.11 -36.91 7.79
N SER A 669 -17.15 -37.67 7.48
CA SER A 669 -17.49 -38.94 8.18
C SER A 669 -18.22 -39.94 7.27
N ASP A 670 -18.12 -41.22 7.62
CA ASP A 670 -18.72 -42.37 6.93
C ASP A 670 -19.85 -43.01 7.75
N GLY A 671 -19.97 -42.71 9.06
CA GLY A 671 -20.77 -43.51 9.99
C GLY A 671 -21.62 -42.73 10.98
N GLN A 672 -22.50 -43.46 11.67
CA GLN A 672 -23.25 -42.96 12.83
C GLN A 672 -22.32 -42.71 14.05
N PRO A 673 -22.61 -41.71 14.90
CA PRO A 673 -21.99 -41.59 16.23
C PRO A 673 -22.21 -42.83 17.10
N LYS A 674 -21.13 -43.50 17.50
CA LYS A 674 -21.12 -44.67 18.37
C LYS A 674 -19.91 -44.61 19.31
N ALA A 675 -20.14 -44.47 20.61
CA ALA A 675 -19.10 -44.57 21.64
C ALA A 675 -19.65 -45.01 23.02
N LEU A 676 -18.78 -45.58 23.87
CA LEU A 676 -19.15 -46.17 25.16
C LEU A 676 -19.16 -45.14 26.32
N PRO A 677 -20.02 -45.31 27.35
CA PRO A 677 -20.95 -46.43 27.55
C PRO A 677 -22.29 -46.27 26.82
N ASP A 678 -22.82 -45.04 26.74
CA ASP A 678 -24.20 -44.76 26.29
C ASP A 678 -24.27 -43.62 25.25
N TYR A 679 -23.41 -43.61 24.23
CA TYR A 679 -23.43 -42.61 23.16
C TYR A 679 -23.77 -43.25 21.81
N THR A 680 -25.05 -43.51 21.58
CA THR A 680 -25.58 -44.07 20.34
C THR A 680 -26.98 -43.52 20.03
N GLY A 681 -27.41 -43.62 18.77
CA GLY A 681 -28.80 -43.37 18.36
C GLY A 681 -29.32 -41.98 18.73
N ALA A 682 -30.56 -41.91 19.24
CA ALA A 682 -31.26 -40.66 19.50
C ALA A 682 -30.53 -39.70 20.47
N LYS A 683 -29.76 -40.24 21.43
CA LYS A 683 -29.01 -39.41 22.39
C LYS A 683 -27.85 -38.68 21.72
N ALA A 684 -27.11 -39.36 20.84
CA ALA A 684 -26.05 -38.74 20.05
C ALA A 684 -26.60 -37.78 18.98
N LYS A 685 -27.70 -38.15 18.30
CA LYS A 685 -28.37 -37.27 17.33
C LYS A 685 -28.83 -35.95 17.99
N LYS A 686 -29.43 -36.02 19.18
CA LYS A 686 -29.84 -34.82 19.93
C LYS A 686 -28.65 -33.96 20.35
N ASP A 687 -27.59 -34.56 20.87
CA ASP A 687 -26.37 -33.87 21.30
C ASP A 687 -25.71 -33.09 20.14
N ILE A 688 -25.54 -33.72 18.98
CA ILE A 688 -25.02 -33.04 17.78
C ILE A 688 -25.97 -31.91 17.36
N GLN A 689 -27.28 -32.12 17.35
CA GLN A 689 -28.26 -31.09 16.98
C GLN A 689 -28.30 -29.91 17.97
N GLU A 690 -28.05 -30.15 19.25
CA GLU A 690 -27.94 -29.11 20.29
C GLU A 690 -26.68 -28.26 20.08
N VAL A 691 -25.53 -28.90 19.82
CA VAL A 691 -24.28 -28.22 19.45
C VAL A 691 -24.42 -27.43 18.15
N LEU A 692 -25.01 -28.00 17.09
CA LEU A 692 -25.26 -27.29 15.83
C LEU A 692 -26.12 -26.04 16.06
N ALA A 693 -27.24 -26.17 16.80
CA ALA A 693 -28.14 -25.05 17.07
C ALA A 693 -27.51 -23.93 17.93
N ASP A 694 -26.58 -24.27 18.83
CA ASP A 694 -25.85 -23.29 19.65
C ASP A 694 -24.87 -22.46 18.82
N TYR A 695 -24.12 -23.09 17.90
CA TYR A 695 -23.08 -22.43 17.10
C TYR A 695 -23.59 -21.84 15.77
N GLU A 696 -24.72 -22.32 15.22
CA GLU A 696 -25.41 -21.65 14.12
C GLU A 696 -25.84 -20.21 14.49
N ARG A 697 -26.21 -19.98 15.76
CA ARG A 697 -26.48 -18.63 16.30
C ARG A 697 -25.22 -17.75 16.39
N GLN A 698 -24.04 -18.35 16.30
CA GLN A 698 -22.74 -17.67 16.24
C GLN A 698 -22.21 -17.55 14.80
N GLU A 699 -23.11 -17.66 13.82
CA GLU A 699 -22.84 -17.49 12.38
C GLU A 699 -21.87 -18.55 11.78
N ILE A 700 -21.77 -19.73 12.42
CA ILE A 700 -21.00 -20.86 11.88
C ILE A 700 -21.86 -21.68 10.90
N VAL A 701 -21.33 -21.87 9.70
CA VAL A 701 -21.89 -22.73 8.64
C VAL A 701 -21.32 -24.14 8.79
N PHE A 702 -22.20 -25.11 8.98
CA PHE A 702 -21.85 -26.53 9.06
C PHE A 702 -22.15 -27.25 7.75
N VAL A 703 -21.19 -28.04 7.26
CA VAL A 703 -21.35 -28.91 6.09
C VAL A 703 -20.87 -30.32 6.43
N SER A 704 -21.69 -31.34 6.17
CA SER A 704 -21.26 -32.73 6.30
C SER A 704 -20.98 -33.35 4.94
N ALA A 705 -19.73 -33.78 4.75
CA ALA A 705 -19.27 -34.58 3.63
C ALA A 705 -19.37 -36.06 4.03
N ALA A 706 -20.35 -36.78 3.46
CA ALA A 706 -20.59 -38.19 3.79
C ALA A 706 -19.91 -39.11 2.78
N ILE A 707 -19.04 -39.99 3.25
CA ILE A 707 -18.25 -40.91 2.42
C ILE A 707 -18.73 -42.36 2.65
N GLY A 708 -19.90 -42.75 2.14
CA GLY A 708 -20.37 -44.13 2.33
C GLY A 708 -21.84 -44.42 2.08
N GLN A 709 -22.35 -45.47 2.72
CA GLN A 709 -23.72 -45.97 2.55
C GLN A 709 -24.72 -45.41 3.58
N ASP A 710 -24.28 -44.89 4.73
CA ASP A 710 -25.12 -44.41 5.84
C ASP A 710 -25.76 -43.01 5.59
N LYS A 711 -25.99 -42.68 4.32
CA LYS A 711 -26.37 -41.35 3.83
C LYS A 711 -27.66 -40.80 4.42
N GLN A 712 -28.68 -41.64 4.60
CA GLN A 712 -30.00 -41.21 5.06
C GLN A 712 -29.98 -40.75 6.53
N GLU A 713 -29.08 -41.29 7.35
CA GLU A 713 -29.03 -40.95 8.76
C GLU A 713 -28.16 -39.74 9.05
N ILE A 714 -27.07 -39.54 8.29
CA ILE A 714 -26.28 -38.30 8.34
C ILE A 714 -27.13 -37.11 7.87
N LYS A 715 -27.95 -37.28 6.80
CA LYS A 715 -28.96 -36.29 6.39
C LYS A 715 -29.94 -35.94 7.51
N GLY A 716 -30.41 -36.93 8.26
CA GLY A 716 -31.28 -36.73 9.42
C GLY A 716 -30.64 -36.04 10.63
N ILE A 717 -29.30 -35.87 10.65
CA ILE A 717 -28.57 -35.15 11.71
C ILE A 717 -28.32 -33.70 11.30
N TYR A 718 -27.78 -33.47 10.10
CA TYR A 718 -27.32 -32.14 9.64
C TYR A 718 -28.34 -31.36 8.78
N GLY A 719 -29.39 -32.01 8.28
CA GLY A 719 -30.46 -31.40 7.47
C GLY A 719 -30.19 -31.42 5.96
N ASP A 720 -31.26 -31.38 5.17
CA ASP A 720 -31.24 -31.64 3.72
C ASP A 720 -30.35 -30.68 2.90
N ASN A 721 -30.18 -29.43 3.35
CA ASN A 721 -29.44 -28.40 2.63
C ASN A 721 -27.93 -28.35 2.95
N ARG A 722 -27.42 -29.19 3.86
CA ARG A 722 -26.04 -29.13 4.40
C ARG A 722 -25.21 -30.40 4.18
N PHE A 723 -25.65 -31.23 3.25
CA PHE A 723 -25.09 -32.55 2.96
C PHE A 723 -24.49 -32.59 1.55
N ILE A 724 -23.24 -33.04 1.43
CA ILE A 724 -22.64 -33.43 0.14
C ILE A 724 -22.68 -34.95 0.01
N ASP A 725 -23.20 -35.44 -1.12
CA ASP A 725 -23.08 -36.85 -1.49
C ASP A 725 -21.81 -37.07 -2.32
N ILE A 726 -20.78 -37.69 -1.73
CA ILE A 726 -19.56 -38.05 -2.45
C ILE A 726 -19.63 -39.54 -2.79
N THR A 727 -20.23 -39.85 -3.94
CA THR A 727 -20.24 -41.21 -4.51
C THR A 727 -18.95 -41.58 -5.25
N ASP A 728 -18.18 -40.60 -5.71
CA ASP A 728 -16.90 -40.84 -6.39
C ASP A 728 -15.75 -40.31 -5.51
N LEU A 729 -14.89 -41.22 -5.09
CA LEU A 729 -13.76 -40.93 -4.20
C LEU A 729 -12.63 -40.18 -4.94
N ASN A 730 -12.56 -40.26 -6.27
CA ASN A 730 -11.51 -39.60 -7.05
C ASN A 730 -11.79 -38.10 -7.25
N ASP A 731 -13.06 -37.73 -7.44
CA ASP A 731 -13.48 -36.33 -7.57
C ASP A 731 -13.60 -35.61 -6.21
N PHE A 732 -13.47 -36.33 -5.08
CA PHE A 732 -13.65 -35.78 -3.74
C PHE A 732 -12.78 -34.54 -3.43
N PRO A 733 -11.46 -34.51 -3.72
CA PRO A 733 -10.64 -33.32 -3.48
C PRO A 733 -11.11 -32.10 -4.28
N LYS A 734 -11.59 -32.31 -5.51
CA LYS A 734 -12.10 -31.27 -6.39
C LYS A 734 -13.43 -30.70 -5.89
N GLN A 735 -14.35 -31.56 -5.45
CA GLN A 735 -15.64 -31.15 -4.86
C GLN A 735 -15.44 -30.36 -3.56
N MET A 736 -14.46 -30.74 -2.74
CA MET A 736 -14.10 -30.02 -1.51
C MET A 736 -13.61 -28.59 -1.80
N ILE A 737 -12.72 -28.41 -2.77
CA ILE A 737 -12.26 -27.07 -3.19
C ILE A 737 -13.42 -26.25 -3.78
N GLN A 738 -14.26 -26.86 -4.62
CA GLN A 738 -15.45 -26.19 -5.19
C GLN A 738 -16.51 -25.81 -4.15
N LEU A 739 -16.57 -26.50 -3.01
CA LEU A 739 -17.43 -26.06 -1.90
C LEU A 739 -16.82 -24.86 -1.19
N ILE A 740 -15.52 -24.89 -0.90
CA ILE A 740 -14.84 -23.76 -0.25
C ILE A 740 -14.94 -22.51 -1.14
N SER A 741 -14.80 -22.65 -2.46
CA SER A 741 -14.98 -21.57 -3.44
C SER A 741 -16.41 -21.05 -3.60
N ARG A 742 -17.41 -21.65 -2.93
CA ARG A 742 -18.79 -21.14 -2.86
C ARG A 742 -19.06 -20.33 -1.59
N TYR A 743 -18.16 -20.40 -0.61
CA TYR A 743 -18.25 -19.71 0.68
C TYR A 743 -17.13 -18.69 0.91
N LEU A 744 -16.10 -18.69 0.06
CA LEU A 744 -15.26 -17.52 -0.23
C LEU A 744 -16.13 -16.35 -0.68
#